data_AF-A0A6L9ZSH4-F1
#
_entry.id   AF-A0A6L9ZSH4-F1
#
_cell.length_a   1.000
_cell.length_b   1.000
_cell.length_c   1.000
_cell.angle_alpha   90.00
_cell.angle_beta   90.00
_cell.angle_gamma   90.00
#
_symmetry.space_group_name_H-M   'P 1'
#
loop_
_entity.id
_entity.type
_entity.pdbx_description
1 polymer ?
#
loop_
_entity_poly.entity_id
_entity_poly.type
_entity_poly.pdbx_seq_one_letter_code
_entity_poly.pdbx_strand_id
1 'polypeptide(L)'
;MLQKIIKIIKWLGLVAVVVTAWLQLPSAFWQYVFFLRIPLLMGVLLIALPVLATGALKSMLKNLFVLRNARQIALTILGATVAGTAVTFVVAIILGGAPARFGVPELSGFSSSKVLYKYVLVFALALPTTWTVLKLSQEEMDNKKRRFGLSFGILFGVTFLLLFKQIRGFLSVDKVPGLNKGLVKAISFLGQNSSKGAGYIDNGILKDNHFDAFVFFIILFAIYIIAFKLFMPSSLPPDKKREEPPALLYVMLLISVSVLLLGSLTFFFDYSRISVLFFWVALAATIYRLLNVDHYFILKDAPEPPEEQKNLTALLQKRLDKQDLEEPLAKQTVVVVCASGGGIQASGWTAQVLTGLQEELGESFTKAIGLISSVSGGSVGAMYYLDRFTDKGFPPASESEEIFEGATANSLDAVGWGLAYPDLWRVIFLPFLPDILTPTIRDRGIAIEKDWQGHMKTPESPKTLADWRAEVEEGNIPLPVLNATLVEDGLRLLVTPAKFPNNSQKKFFDFNSLYPGKDIDVVTGARLSATFPYISPICRAYDRNGKDPNIANYHVADGGYFDNSGFVTALEWLEELLRKKPTQKGKEPTQKGEETTQKGEETTPEIKRILILQINPFPETKTNEQPKKKKKQGLFMAIIGPLEGLFKVREPILNSRNLTEVELLQEWQNVKEAAQNVEIKYYPIFFPCLTESSFYSKEGEYEPPLSWKLTKKEKDAIREGWRMMAENEKSTIGKLKKLWLEKWKMK
;
A
#
# COMPACT_ATOMS: atom_id res chain seq x y z
N MET A 1 -26.90 3.33 41.33
CA MET A 1 -28.23 3.63 40.72
C MET A 1 -28.33 5.08 40.25
N LEU A 2 -28.05 6.07 41.11
CA LEU A 2 -28.07 7.51 40.80
C LEU A 2 -27.27 7.92 39.55
N GLN A 3 -26.04 7.40 39.35
CA GLN A 3 -25.25 7.69 38.15
C GLN A 3 -25.86 7.17 36.85
N LYS A 4 -26.61 6.06 36.89
CA LYS A 4 -27.35 5.55 35.72
C LYS A 4 -28.53 6.48 35.40
N ILE A 5 -29.26 6.91 36.44
CA ILE A 5 -30.37 7.87 36.31
C ILE A 5 -29.87 9.19 35.71
N ILE A 6 -28.74 9.73 36.18
CA ILE A 6 -28.14 10.96 35.62
C ILE A 6 -27.78 10.79 34.13
N LYS A 7 -27.24 9.64 33.72
CA LYS A 7 -26.95 9.37 32.31
C LYS A 7 -28.22 9.30 31.46
N ILE A 8 -29.28 8.66 31.96
CA ILE A 8 -30.58 8.59 31.29
C ILE A 8 -31.18 9.99 31.15
N ILE A 9 -31.15 10.81 32.21
CA ILE A 9 -31.63 12.20 32.16
C ILE A 9 -30.83 13.03 31.15
N LYS A 10 -29.49 12.92 31.12
CA LYS A 10 -28.65 13.60 30.12
C LYS A 10 -28.97 13.15 28.69
N TRP A 11 -29.19 11.87 28.48
CA TRP A 11 -29.57 11.33 27.17
C TRP A 11 -30.95 11.81 26.74
N LEU A 12 -31.95 11.73 27.62
CA LEU A 12 -33.29 12.26 27.38
C LEU A 12 -33.26 13.77 27.12
N GLY A 13 -32.42 14.52 27.84
CA GLY A 13 -32.17 15.95 27.59
C GLY A 13 -31.56 16.21 26.20
N LEU A 14 -30.56 15.42 25.79
CA LEU A 14 -29.99 15.52 24.46
C LEU A 14 -31.02 15.17 23.37
N VAL A 15 -31.78 14.09 23.55
CA VAL A 15 -32.86 13.70 22.64
C VAL A 15 -33.90 14.81 22.56
N ALA A 16 -34.31 15.39 23.69
CA ALA A 16 -35.23 16.52 23.72
C ALA A 16 -34.66 17.73 22.97
N VAL A 17 -33.38 18.07 23.13
CA VAL A 17 -32.73 19.15 22.37
C VAL A 17 -32.71 18.84 20.87
N VAL A 18 -32.34 17.62 20.47
CA VAL A 18 -32.28 17.22 19.05
C VAL A 18 -33.67 17.22 18.42
N VAL A 19 -34.66 16.65 19.11
CA VAL A 19 -36.06 16.64 18.65
C VAL A 19 -36.62 18.06 18.62
N THR A 20 -36.32 18.89 19.62
CA THR A 20 -36.77 20.29 19.62
C THR A 20 -36.13 21.08 18.49
N ALA A 21 -34.83 20.91 18.24
CA ALA A 21 -34.15 21.51 17.09
C ALA A 21 -34.72 20.99 15.77
N TRP A 22 -35.03 19.70 15.67
CA TRP A 22 -35.68 19.09 14.50
C TRP A 22 -37.04 19.71 14.21
N LEU A 23 -37.85 19.90 15.26
CA LEU A 23 -39.20 20.48 15.17
C LEU A 23 -39.19 22.00 14.95
N GLN A 24 -38.17 22.72 15.43
CA GLN A 24 -38.02 24.17 15.25
C GLN A 24 -37.46 24.55 13.87
N LEU A 25 -36.70 23.66 13.24
CA LEU A 25 -36.17 23.90 11.90
C LEU A 25 -37.27 23.69 10.85
N PRO A 26 -37.46 24.64 9.90
CA PRO A 26 -38.45 24.49 8.84
C PRO A 26 -38.26 23.19 8.05
N SER A 27 -39.34 22.55 7.59
CA SER A 27 -39.27 21.34 6.77
C SER A 27 -38.38 21.52 5.53
N ALA A 28 -38.39 22.72 4.94
CA ALA A 28 -37.51 23.11 3.85
C ALA A 28 -36.03 22.92 4.20
N PHE A 29 -35.59 23.24 5.41
CA PHE A 29 -34.21 23.05 5.85
C PHE A 29 -33.78 21.58 5.71
N TRP A 30 -34.59 20.65 6.21
CA TRP A 30 -34.29 19.22 6.14
C TRP A 30 -34.32 18.68 4.71
N GLN A 31 -35.21 19.19 3.86
CA GLN A 31 -35.22 18.87 2.44
C GLN A 31 -33.92 19.32 1.76
N TYR A 32 -33.43 20.52 2.05
CA TYR A 32 -32.15 20.99 1.52
C TYR A 32 -30.96 20.21 2.05
N VAL A 33 -30.95 19.82 3.33
CA VAL A 33 -29.92 18.91 3.87
C VAL A 33 -29.88 17.60 3.08
N PHE A 34 -31.05 17.04 2.75
CA PHE A 34 -31.14 15.85 1.91
C PHE A 34 -30.56 16.10 0.52
N PHE A 35 -30.98 17.14 -0.20
CA PHE A 35 -30.48 17.40 -1.56
C PHE A 35 -28.98 17.76 -1.58
N LEU A 36 -28.49 18.48 -0.56
CA LEU A 36 -27.09 18.89 -0.41
C LEU A 36 -26.19 17.80 0.18
N ARG A 37 -26.69 16.59 0.47
CA ARG A 37 -25.91 15.55 1.15
C ARG A 37 -24.55 15.25 0.50
N ILE A 38 -24.47 15.19 -0.83
CA ILE A 38 -23.21 14.91 -1.54
C ILE A 38 -22.18 16.03 -1.36
N PRO A 39 -22.47 17.30 -1.73
CA PRO A 39 -21.49 18.37 -1.50
C PRO A 39 -21.19 18.60 -0.02
N LEU A 40 -22.15 18.37 0.89
CA LEU A 40 -21.91 18.44 2.34
C LEU A 40 -20.91 17.36 2.80
N LEU A 41 -21.13 16.09 2.43
CA LEU A 41 -20.23 14.99 2.79
C LEU A 41 -18.80 15.23 2.25
N MET A 42 -18.69 15.71 1.01
CA MET A 42 -17.40 15.98 0.38
C MET A 42 -16.72 17.24 0.96
N GLY A 43 -17.49 18.27 1.32
CA GLY A 43 -16.99 19.43 2.06
C GLY A 43 -16.49 19.04 3.46
N VAL A 44 -17.24 18.18 4.17
CA VAL A 44 -16.81 17.60 5.45
C VAL A 44 -15.53 16.77 5.26
N LEU A 45 -15.42 15.99 4.19
CA LEU A 45 -14.22 15.21 3.90
C LEU A 45 -12.98 16.09 3.69
N LEU A 46 -13.10 17.22 2.97
CA LEU A 46 -12.01 18.19 2.78
C LEU A 46 -11.51 18.79 4.09
N ILE A 47 -12.38 18.94 5.09
CA ILE A 47 -12.04 19.45 6.43
C ILE A 47 -11.53 18.32 7.33
N ALA A 48 -12.17 17.16 7.29
CA ALA A 48 -11.87 16.03 8.17
C ALA A 48 -10.56 15.32 7.80
N LEU A 49 -10.23 15.22 6.51
CA LEU A 49 -9.02 14.51 6.06
C LEU A 49 -7.73 15.06 6.69
N PRO A 50 -7.47 16.39 6.72
CA PRO A 50 -6.34 16.96 7.44
C PRO A 50 -6.37 16.73 8.97
N VAL A 51 -7.56 16.75 9.58
CA VAL A 51 -7.73 16.47 11.02
C VAL A 51 -7.42 15.01 11.35
N LEU A 52 -7.85 14.08 10.51
CA LEU A 52 -7.54 12.66 10.65
C LEU A 52 -6.04 12.40 10.47
N ALA A 53 -5.40 13.08 9.50
CA ALA A 53 -3.96 12.97 9.22
C ALA A 53 -3.06 13.51 10.34
N THR A 54 -3.57 14.44 11.15
CA THR A 54 -2.83 15.01 12.30
C THR A 54 -3.26 14.43 13.65
N GLY A 55 -4.24 13.52 13.66
CA GLY A 55 -4.79 12.94 14.88
C GLY A 55 -4.93 11.43 14.78
N ALA A 56 -6.17 10.97 14.64
CA ALA A 56 -6.56 9.56 14.74
C ALA A 56 -5.83 8.58 13.81
N LEU A 57 -5.55 9.01 12.57
CA LEU A 57 -4.99 8.17 11.50
C LEU A 57 -3.61 8.69 11.07
N LYS A 58 -2.87 9.29 12.01
CA LYS A 58 -1.56 9.90 11.75
C LYS A 58 -0.59 8.93 11.07
N SER A 59 -0.48 7.69 11.54
CA SER A 59 0.43 6.68 10.94
C SER A 59 0.13 6.37 9.48
N MET A 60 -1.14 6.49 9.03
CA MET A 60 -1.53 6.20 7.65
C MET A 60 -1.50 7.45 6.77
N LEU A 61 -1.98 8.58 7.29
CA LEU A 61 -2.33 9.76 6.49
C LEU A 61 -1.36 10.93 6.65
N LYS A 62 -0.53 11.01 7.69
CA LYS A 62 0.40 12.14 7.89
C LYS A 62 1.27 12.37 6.65
N ASN A 63 1.88 11.32 6.13
CA ASN A 63 2.86 11.41 5.04
C ASN A 63 2.23 11.77 3.69
N LEU A 64 0.91 11.61 3.55
CA LEU A 64 0.16 12.15 2.42
C LEU A 64 0.26 13.69 2.35
N PHE A 65 0.37 14.36 3.51
CA PHE A 65 0.43 15.82 3.63
C PHE A 65 1.85 16.39 3.75
N VAL A 66 2.88 15.54 3.88
CA VAL A 66 4.29 15.98 3.91
C VAL A 66 4.80 16.10 2.48
N LEU A 67 5.02 17.30 1.96
CA LEU A 67 5.43 17.51 0.57
C LEU A 67 6.94 17.79 0.46
N ARG A 68 7.55 17.36 -0.65
CA ARG A 68 9.02 17.34 -0.82
C ARG A 68 9.60 18.60 -1.45
N ASN A 69 8.78 19.35 -2.20
CA ASN A 69 9.22 20.59 -2.85
C ASN A 69 8.09 21.62 -3.00
N ALA A 70 8.48 22.84 -3.39
CA ALA A 70 7.55 23.96 -3.56
C ALA A 70 6.49 23.72 -4.65
N ARG A 71 6.82 22.97 -5.71
CA ARG A 71 5.89 22.63 -6.79
C ARG A 71 4.78 21.71 -6.30
N GLN A 72 5.10 20.71 -5.49
CA GLN A 72 4.11 19.83 -4.87
C GLN A 72 3.13 20.61 -3.97
N ILE A 73 3.63 21.58 -3.20
CA ILE A 73 2.78 22.50 -2.42
C ILE A 73 1.85 23.29 -3.34
N ALA A 74 2.39 23.91 -4.39
CA ALA A 74 1.61 24.72 -5.32
C ALA A 74 0.51 23.89 -6.01
N LEU A 75 0.84 22.68 -6.50
CA LEU A 75 -0.11 21.76 -7.12
C LEU A 75 -1.19 21.30 -6.13
N THR A 76 -0.83 21.01 -4.88
CA THR A 76 -1.81 20.59 -3.88
C THR A 76 -2.79 21.71 -3.52
N ILE A 77 -2.31 22.94 -3.39
CA ILE A 77 -3.17 24.11 -3.14
C ILE A 77 -4.11 24.35 -4.32
N LEU A 78 -3.60 24.22 -5.56
CA LEU A 78 -4.44 24.24 -6.76
C LEU A 78 -5.51 23.15 -6.72
N GLY A 79 -5.12 21.90 -6.43
CA GLY A 79 -6.04 20.77 -6.28
C GLY A 79 -7.13 21.02 -5.23
N ALA A 80 -6.76 21.51 -4.05
CA ALA A 80 -7.71 21.85 -2.98
C ALA A 80 -8.67 22.98 -3.39
N THR A 81 -8.19 23.96 -4.15
CA THR A 81 -9.00 25.06 -4.71
C THR A 81 -10.00 24.53 -5.75
N VAL A 82 -9.56 23.63 -6.63
CA VAL A 82 -10.41 22.94 -7.61
C VAL A 82 -11.48 22.11 -6.90
N ALA A 83 -11.12 21.36 -5.86
CA ALA A 83 -12.07 20.56 -5.08
C ALA A 83 -13.10 21.43 -4.33
N GLY A 84 -12.66 22.54 -3.72
CA GLY A 84 -13.56 23.51 -3.09
C GLY A 84 -14.51 24.16 -4.11
N THR A 85 -14.03 24.42 -5.33
CA THR A 85 -14.84 24.96 -6.43
C THR A 85 -15.89 23.95 -6.89
N ALA A 86 -15.53 22.67 -7.04
CA ALA A 86 -16.47 21.61 -7.38
C ALA A 86 -17.62 21.50 -6.37
N VAL A 87 -17.30 21.49 -5.06
CA VAL A 87 -18.31 21.50 -3.97
C VAL A 87 -19.21 22.72 -4.09
N THR A 88 -18.62 23.90 -4.26
CA THR A 88 -19.37 25.16 -4.34
C THR A 88 -20.32 25.21 -5.54
N PHE A 89 -19.91 24.69 -6.69
CA PHE A 89 -20.77 24.67 -7.89
C PHE A 89 -21.94 23.72 -7.75
N VAL A 90 -21.75 22.54 -7.16
CA VAL A 90 -22.86 21.63 -6.87
C VAL A 90 -23.82 22.22 -5.84
N VAL A 91 -23.32 22.89 -4.80
CA VAL A 91 -24.17 23.65 -3.86
C VAL A 91 -24.99 24.70 -4.61
N ALA A 92 -24.37 25.47 -5.51
CA ALA A 92 -25.06 26.51 -6.27
C ALA A 92 -26.13 25.93 -7.22
N ILE A 93 -25.85 24.79 -7.87
CA ILE A 93 -26.82 24.05 -8.69
C ILE A 93 -28.05 23.70 -7.85
N ILE A 94 -27.84 23.07 -6.69
CA ILE A 94 -28.95 22.60 -5.85
C ILE A 94 -29.73 23.78 -5.27
N LEU A 95 -29.05 24.77 -4.68
CA LEU A 95 -29.73 25.94 -4.11
C LEU A 95 -30.53 26.72 -5.14
N GLY A 96 -29.98 26.92 -6.35
CA GLY A 96 -30.67 27.62 -7.42
C GLY A 96 -31.75 26.79 -8.12
N GLY A 97 -31.56 25.48 -8.24
CA GLY A 97 -32.43 24.60 -9.04
C GLY A 97 -33.53 23.88 -8.25
N ALA A 98 -33.33 23.65 -6.95
CA ALA A 98 -34.22 22.82 -6.13
C ALA A 98 -35.68 23.31 -6.07
N PRO A 99 -36.00 24.62 -5.97
CA PRO A 99 -37.39 25.06 -5.91
C PRO A 99 -38.19 24.65 -7.15
N ALA A 100 -37.63 24.93 -8.32
CA ALA A 100 -38.24 24.56 -9.61
C ALA A 100 -38.22 23.04 -9.83
N ARG A 101 -37.16 22.36 -9.40
CA ARG A 101 -36.96 20.93 -9.65
C ARG A 101 -37.80 20.03 -8.73
N PHE A 102 -37.80 20.33 -7.44
CA PHE A 102 -38.35 19.46 -6.38
C PHE A 102 -39.58 20.05 -5.69
N GLY A 103 -40.02 21.26 -6.06
CA GLY A 103 -41.19 21.91 -5.47
C GLY A 103 -40.98 22.33 -4.02
N VAL A 104 -39.74 22.65 -3.63
CA VAL A 104 -39.40 23.10 -2.27
C VAL A 104 -39.36 24.63 -2.17
N PRO A 105 -39.67 25.22 -1.00
CA PRO A 105 -39.57 26.67 -0.82
C PRO A 105 -38.13 27.16 -1.02
N GLU A 106 -37.95 28.39 -1.51
CA GLU A 106 -36.63 29.01 -1.55
C GLU A 106 -36.07 29.21 -0.13
N LEU A 107 -34.79 28.89 0.06
CA LEU A 107 -34.13 29.07 1.36
C LEU A 107 -33.82 30.56 1.59
N SER A 108 -34.57 31.21 2.48
CA SER A 108 -34.41 32.63 2.82
C SER A 108 -32.99 32.94 3.31
N GLY A 109 -32.33 33.95 2.71
CA GLY A 109 -30.98 34.39 3.09
C GLY A 109 -29.84 33.83 2.22
N PHE A 110 -30.07 32.71 1.51
CA PHE A 110 -29.12 32.13 0.56
C PHE A 110 -29.54 32.43 -0.89
N SER A 111 -29.43 33.70 -1.29
CA SER A 111 -29.65 34.05 -2.68
C SER A 111 -28.49 33.52 -3.53
N SER A 112 -28.81 32.60 -4.46
CA SER A 112 -27.83 31.97 -5.35
C SER A 112 -27.04 32.96 -6.21
N SER A 113 -27.51 34.21 -6.34
CA SER A 113 -26.89 35.29 -7.12
C SER A 113 -25.73 36.00 -6.41
N LYS A 114 -25.54 35.84 -5.10
CA LYS A 114 -24.45 36.50 -4.36
C LYS A 114 -23.10 35.85 -4.65
N VAL A 115 -22.40 36.32 -5.68
CA VAL A 115 -21.06 35.83 -6.10
C VAL A 115 -20.06 35.69 -4.93
N LEU A 116 -20.14 36.54 -3.91
CA LEU A 116 -19.23 36.56 -2.78
C LEU A 116 -19.21 35.27 -1.94
N TYR A 117 -20.36 34.63 -1.68
CA TYR A 117 -20.38 33.40 -0.85
C TYR A 117 -19.67 32.24 -1.55
N LYS A 118 -19.72 32.19 -2.89
CA LYS A 118 -19.08 31.14 -3.68
C LYS A 118 -17.57 31.14 -3.44
N TYR A 119 -16.92 32.30 -3.56
CA TYR A 119 -15.48 32.41 -3.32
C TYR A 119 -15.09 32.17 -1.86
N VAL A 120 -15.87 32.71 -0.90
CA VAL A 120 -15.61 32.48 0.52
C VAL A 120 -15.65 30.99 0.86
N LEU A 121 -16.62 30.25 0.32
CA LEU A 121 -16.72 28.80 0.53
C LEU A 121 -15.55 28.03 -0.07
N VAL A 122 -15.11 28.39 -1.28
CA VAL A 122 -13.92 27.78 -1.92
C VAL A 122 -12.69 27.93 -1.02
N PHE A 123 -12.42 29.15 -0.55
CA PHE A 123 -11.26 29.39 0.33
C PHE A 123 -11.40 28.68 1.67
N ALA A 124 -12.60 28.68 2.26
CA ALA A 124 -12.86 27.99 3.52
C ALA A 124 -12.61 26.47 3.42
N LEU A 125 -12.96 25.85 2.29
CA LEU A 125 -12.76 24.41 2.06
C LEU A 125 -11.31 24.06 1.72
N ALA A 126 -10.57 24.95 1.04
CA ALA A 126 -9.17 24.72 0.68
C ALA A 126 -8.20 24.99 1.84
N LEU A 127 -8.58 25.85 2.80
CA LEU A 127 -7.71 26.32 3.89
C LEU A 127 -7.19 25.19 4.81
N PRO A 128 -8.00 24.22 5.29
CA PRO A 128 -7.50 23.16 6.17
C PRO A 128 -6.38 22.34 5.54
N THR A 129 -6.55 21.96 4.27
CA THR A 129 -5.53 21.23 3.50
C THR A 129 -4.28 22.09 3.32
N THR A 130 -4.45 23.35 2.92
CA THR A 130 -3.35 24.30 2.71
C THR A 130 -2.53 24.49 3.98
N TRP A 131 -3.19 24.75 5.11
CA TRP A 131 -2.55 24.92 6.41
C TRP A 131 -1.76 23.67 6.83
N THR A 132 -2.36 22.49 6.64
CA THR A 132 -1.78 21.22 7.09
C THR A 132 -0.54 20.85 6.27
N VAL A 133 -0.60 21.03 4.95
CA VAL A 133 0.54 20.85 4.06
C VAL A 133 1.68 21.79 4.45
N LEU A 134 1.40 23.08 4.68
CA LEU A 134 2.45 24.04 5.07
C LEU A 134 3.09 23.67 6.41
N LYS A 135 2.28 23.23 7.38
CA LYS A 135 2.75 22.84 8.70
C LYS A 135 3.61 21.59 8.65
N LEU A 136 3.14 20.51 7.99
CA LEU A 136 3.83 19.22 7.99
C LEU A 136 5.03 19.17 7.04
N SER A 137 4.98 19.89 5.91
CA SER A 137 6.10 19.92 4.95
C SER A 137 7.35 20.64 5.47
N GLN A 138 7.32 21.18 6.68
CA GLN A 138 8.51 21.71 7.35
C GLN A 138 9.57 20.65 7.66
N GLU A 139 9.15 19.38 7.69
CA GLU A 139 10.04 18.23 7.87
C GLU A 139 10.95 18.01 6.65
N GLU A 140 10.56 18.48 5.46
CA GLU A 140 11.28 18.24 4.20
C GLU A 140 11.96 19.48 3.63
N MET A 141 11.46 20.68 3.94
CA MET A 141 11.94 21.90 3.30
C MET A 141 11.88 23.14 4.18
N ASP A 142 12.79 24.07 3.89
CA ASP A 142 12.93 25.34 4.60
C ASP A 142 11.70 26.27 4.45
N ASN A 143 11.66 27.31 5.28
CA ASN A 143 10.60 28.33 5.26
C ASN A 143 10.48 29.05 3.91
N LYS A 144 11.58 29.26 3.19
CA LYS A 144 11.61 30.03 1.95
C LYS A 144 10.93 29.26 0.83
N LYS A 145 11.28 27.98 0.66
CA LYS A 145 10.66 27.04 -0.29
C LYS A 145 9.17 26.86 0.00
N ARG A 146 8.77 26.72 1.27
CA ARG A 146 7.35 26.65 1.65
C ARG A 146 6.57 27.90 1.27
N ARG A 147 7.12 29.08 1.56
CA ARG A 147 6.50 30.37 1.19
C ARG A 147 6.39 30.53 -0.33
N PHE A 148 7.41 30.11 -1.08
CA PHE A 148 7.31 30.09 -2.55
C PHE A 148 6.20 29.16 -3.02
N GLY A 149 6.14 27.93 -2.48
CA GLY A 149 5.06 26.98 -2.81
C GLY A 149 3.67 27.54 -2.51
N LEU A 150 3.50 28.24 -1.39
CA LEU A 150 2.26 28.96 -1.05
C LEU A 150 1.93 30.04 -2.08
N SER A 151 2.88 30.93 -2.38
CA SER A 151 2.66 32.03 -3.33
C SER A 151 2.30 31.51 -4.72
N PHE A 152 3.01 30.50 -5.23
CA PHE A 152 2.69 29.86 -6.51
C PHE A 152 1.36 29.11 -6.47
N GLY A 153 1.03 28.44 -5.35
CA GLY A 153 -0.26 27.78 -5.18
C GLY A 153 -1.43 28.76 -5.21
N ILE A 154 -1.33 29.88 -4.49
CA ILE A 154 -2.32 30.96 -4.52
C ILE A 154 -2.43 31.55 -5.93
N LEU A 155 -1.29 31.83 -6.57
CA LEU A 155 -1.26 32.34 -7.94
C LEU A 155 -1.96 31.37 -8.90
N PHE A 156 -1.63 30.09 -8.87
CA PHE A 156 -2.28 29.07 -9.71
C PHE A 156 -3.79 28.96 -9.41
N GLY A 157 -4.20 29.03 -8.14
CA GLY A 157 -5.61 29.05 -7.77
C GLY A 157 -6.36 30.27 -8.32
N VAL A 158 -5.77 31.47 -8.20
CA VAL A 158 -6.35 32.71 -8.76
C VAL A 158 -6.38 32.67 -10.29
N THR A 159 -5.29 32.27 -10.93
CA THR A 159 -5.21 32.09 -12.38
C THR A 159 -6.25 31.09 -12.87
N PHE A 160 -6.44 29.98 -12.14
CA PHE A 160 -7.50 29.01 -12.44
C PHE A 160 -8.89 29.65 -12.41
N LEU A 161 -9.22 30.43 -11.38
CA LEU A 161 -10.52 31.10 -11.27
C LEU A 161 -10.73 32.17 -12.35
N LEU A 162 -9.67 32.91 -12.71
CA LEU A 162 -9.69 33.88 -13.80
C LEU A 162 -9.87 33.21 -15.16
N LEU A 163 -9.14 32.12 -15.42
CA LEU A 163 -9.26 31.32 -16.62
C LEU A 163 -10.67 30.74 -16.75
N PHE A 164 -11.22 30.22 -15.66
CA PHE A 164 -12.62 29.78 -15.62
C PHE A 164 -13.57 30.90 -16.03
N LYS A 165 -13.44 32.10 -15.45
CA LYS A 165 -14.29 33.25 -15.80
C LYS A 165 -14.15 33.63 -17.28
N GLN A 166 -12.94 33.61 -17.82
CA GLN A 166 -12.66 33.93 -19.21
C GLN A 166 -13.25 32.90 -20.17
N ILE A 167 -13.05 31.60 -19.91
CA ILE A 167 -13.62 30.51 -20.72
C ILE A 167 -15.15 30.53 -20.64
N ARG A 168 -15.73 30.73 -19.45
CA ARG A 168 -17.18 30.87 -19.26
C ARG A 168 -17.76 32.02 -20.07
N GLY A 169 -17.07 33.17 -20.09
CA GLY A 169 -17.46 34.33 -20.91
C GLY A 169 -17.16 34.19 -22.40
N PHE A 170 -16.33 33.23 -22.82
CA PHE A 170 -16.11 32.88 -24.23
C PHE A 170 -17.18 31.92 -24.75
N LEU A 171 -17.55 30.93 -23.94
CA LEU A 171 -18.57 29.93 -24.26
C LEU A 171 -20.01 30.41 -24.04
N SER A 172 -20.20 31.66 -23.58
CA SER A 172 -21.52 32.21 -23.25
C SER A 172 -22.48 32.17 -24.45
N VAL A 173 -23.77 32.22 -24.15
CA VAL A 173 -24.86 32.14 -25.14
C VAL A 173 -24.71 33.19 -26.23
N ASP A 174 -24.28 34.40 -25.87
CA ASP A 174 -24.11 35.52 -26.81
C ASP A 174 -23.03 35.27 -27.86
N LYS A 175 -21.99 34.50 -27.51
CA LYS A 175 -20.84 34.24 -28.40
C LYS A 175 -20.93 32.89 -29.10
N VAL A 176 -21.43 31.87 -28.41
CA VAL A 176 -21.53 30.50 -28.95
C VAL A 176 -22.95 29.96 -28.72
N PRO A 177 -23.98 30.53 -29.40
CA PRO A 177 -25.37 30.15 -29.17
C PRO A 177 -25.65 28.68 -29.51
N GLY A 178 -24.91 28.10 -30.45
CA GLY A 178 -25.00 26.68 -30.82
C GLY A 178 -24.69 25.72 -29.65
N LEU A 179 -23.77 26.09 -28.76
CA LEU A 179 -23.42 25.29 -27.59
C LEU A 179 -24.61 25.16 -26.64
N ASN A 180 -25.24 26.28 -26.30
CA ASN A 180 -26.40 26.27 -25.40
C ASN A 180 -27.58 25.50 -26.01
N LYS A 181 -27.87 25.73 -27.30
CA LYS A 181 -28.89 24.96 -28.03
C LYS A 181 -28.63 23.44 -27.96
N GLY A 182 -27.37 23.03 -28.13
CA GLY A 182 -26.96 21.63 -28.00
C GLY A 182 -27.18 21.07 -26.59
N LEU A 183 -26.78 21.81 -25.55
CA LEU A 183 -26.95 21.42 -24.15
C LEU A 183 -28.43 21.32 -23.76
N VAL A 184 -29.24 22.30 -24.14
CA VAL A 184 -30.70 22.30 -23.91
C VAL A 184 -31.34 21.10 -24.61
N LYS A 185 -30.94 20.80 -25.85
CA LYS A 185 -31.41 19.61 -26.58
C LYS A 185 -31.02 18.31 -25.86
N ALA A 186 -29.78 18.20 -25.39
CA ALA A 186 -29.30 17.02 -24.66
C ALA A 186 -30.06 16.79 -23.34
N ILE A 187 -30.26 17.85 -22.55
CA ILE A 187 -31.03 17.76 -21.30
C ILE A 187 -32.50 17.45 -21.57
N SER A 188 -33.08 18.06 -22.59
CA SER A 188 -34.48 17.79 -22.99
C SER A 188 -34.64 16.35 -23.49
N PHE A 189 -33.65 15.81 -24.21
CA PHE A 189 -33.61 14.41 -24.63
C PHE A 189 -33.58 13.45 -23.43
N LEU A 190 -32.68 13.69 -22.47
CA LEU A 190 -32.64 12.92 -21.21
C LEU A 190 -33.94 13.05 -20.39
N GLY A 191 -34.76 14.07 -20.70
CA GLY A 191 -35.99 14.43 -20.01
C GLY A 191 -37.30 14.03 -20.69
N GLN A 192 -37.29 13.26 -21.80
CA GLN A 192 -38.37 13.10 -22.78
C GLN A 192 -39.82 12.82 -22.28
N ASN A 193 -40.09 12.47 -21.01
CA ASN A 193 -41.41 12.02 -20.56
C ASN A 193 -42.09 12.79 -19.41
N SER A 194 -41.64 13.97 -19.00
CA SER A 194 -42.36 14.84 -18.02
C SER A 194 -41.50 16.06 -17.72
N SER A 195 -42.03 17.29 -17.58
CA SER A 195 -41.58 18.43 -16.71
C SER A 195 -40.09 18.62 -16.31
N LYS A 196 -39.12 17.96 -16.95
CA LYS A 196 -37.75 17.69 -16.48
C LYS A 196 -36.74 18.76 -16.86
N GLY A 197 -37.15 19.77 -17.63
CA GLY A 197 -36.38 21.00 -17.80
C GLY A 197 -36.38 21.90 -16.56
N ALA A 198 -37.35 21.72 -15.65
CA ALA A 198 -37.47 22.54 -14.45
C ALA A 198 -36.21 22.40 -13.57
N GLY A 199 -35.62 23.55 -13.21
CA GLY A 199 -34.36 23.65 -12.47
C GLY A 199 -33.10 23.62 -13.36
N TYR A 200 -33.16 23.03 -14.55
CA TYR A 200 -32.05 22.99 -15.51
C TYR A 200 -32.10 24.14 -16.52
N ILE A 201 -33.29 24.43 -17.06
CA ILE A 201 -33.51 25.35 -18.17
C ILE A 201 -34.40 26.50 -17.69
N ASP A 202 -34.02 27.72 -18.05
CA ASP A 202 -34.78 28.94 -17.81
C ASP A 202 -34.87 29.73 -19.12
N ASN A 203 -36.09 30.07 -19.55
CA ASN A 203 -36.37 30.77 -20.82
C ASN A 203 -35.68 30.18 -22.06
N GLY A 204 -35.62 28.85 -22.16
CA GLY A 204 -35.00 28.16 -23.29
C GLY A 204 -33.45 28.13 -23.27
N ILE A 205 -32.84 28.58 -22.17
CA ILE A 205 -31.40 28.64 -21.96
C ILE A 205 -31.04 27.79 -20.74
N LEU A 206 -29.89 27.12 -20.76
CA LEU A 206 -29.36 26.45 -19.57
C LEU A 206 -29.15 27.46 -18.42
N LYS A 207 -29.68 27.16 -17.23
CA LYS A 207 -29.53 28.00 -16.04
C LYS A 207 -28.05 28.22 -15.71
N ASP A 208 -27.70 29.44 -15.31
CA ASP A 208 -26.32 29.89 -15.07
C ASP A 208 -25.48 28.92 -14.23
N ASN A 209 -26.01 28.38 -13.12
CA ASN A 209 -25.26 27.47 -12.26
C ASN A 209 -24.93 26.13 -12.94
N HIS A 210 -25.81 25.63 -13.81
CA HIS A 210 -25.54 24.42 -14.60
C HIS A 210 -24.54 24.71 -15.72
N PHE A 211 -24.63 25.89 -16.34
CA PHE A 211 -23.67 26.31 -17.35
C PHE A 211 -22.27 26.51 -16.76
N ASP A 212 -22.16 27.13 -15.58
CA ASP A 212 -20.92 27.27 -14.82
C ASP A 212 -20.30 25.88 -14.52
N ALA A 213 -21.10 24.94 -14.04
CA ALA A 213 -20.65 23.58 -13.75
C ALA A 213 -20.20 22.82 -15.02
N PHE A 214 -20.86 23.05 -16.15
CA PHE A 214 -20.46 22.47 -17.43
C PHE A 214 -19.10 23.02 -17.91
N VAL A 215 -18.92 24.34 -17.87
CA VAL A 215 -17.63 24.96 -18.22
C VAL A 215 -16.53 24.47 -17.29
N PHE A 216 -16.82 24.38 -16.00
CA PHE A 216 -15.88 23.84 -15.01
C PHE A 216 -15.55 22.38 -15.27
N PHE A 217 -16.52 21.55 -15.65
CA PHE A 217 -16.29 20.17 -16.02
C PHE A 217 -15.31 20.06 -17.21
N ILE A 218 -15.44 20.90 -18.24
CA ILE A 218 -14.49 20.93 -19.37
C ILE A 218 -13.07 21.23 -18.88
N ILE A 219 -12.92 22.24 -18.03
CA ILE A 219 -11.60 22.63 -17.50
C ILE A 219 -11.03 21.53 -16.60
N LEU A 220 -11.84 20.98 -15.70
CA LEU A 220 -11.44 19.88 -14.82
C LEU A 220 -11.03 18.65 -15.65
N PHE A 221 -11.79 18.32 -16.69
CA PHE A 221 -11.48 17.22 -17.59
C PHE A 221 -10.15 17.46 -18.31
N ALA A 222 -9.89 18.67 -18.80
CA ALA A 222 -8.61 19.04 -19.39
C ALA A 222 -7.45 18.90 -18.39
N ILE A 223 -7.61 19.42 -17.16
CA ILE A 223 -6.60 19.28 -16.08
C ILE A 223 -6.34 17.79 -15.79
N TYR A 224 -7.40 16.99 -15.69
CA TYR A 224 -7.33 15.58 -15.40
C TYR A 224 -6.62 14.78 -16.50
N ILE A 225 -6.90 15.04 -17.78
CA ILE A 225 -6.21 14.38 -18.91
C ILE A 225 -4.75 14.85 -19.04
N ILE A 226 -4.47 16.14 -18.79
CA ILE A 226 -3.10 16.66 -18.79
C ILE A 226 -2.29 15.99 -17.67
N ALA A 227 -2.84 15.91 -16.45
CA ALA A 227 -2.20 15.26 -15.33
C ALA A 227 -1.98 13.76 -15.57
N PHE A 228 -2.94 13.07 -16.21
CA PHE A 228 -2.78 11.68 -16.66
C PHE A 228 -1.55 11.51 -17.55
N LYS A 229 -1.45 12.28 -18.65
CA LYS A 229 -0.39 12.13 -19.65
C LYS A 229 0.99 12.55 -19.14
N LEU A 230 1.05 13.61 -18.33
CA LEU A 230 2.33 14.16 -17.88
C LEU A 230 3.01 13.33 -16.79
N PHE A 231 2.20 12.65 -15.96
CA PHE A 231 2.65 12.02 -14.72
C PHE A 231 2.36 10.52 -14.65
N MET A 232 2.21 9.88 -15.80
CA MET A 232 2.13 8.42 -15.89
C MET A 232 3.39 7.78 -15.27
N PRO A 233 3.24 6.87 -14.29
CA PRO A 233 4.37 6.17 -13.68
C PRO A 233 5.21 5.45 -14.73
N SER A 234 6.51 5.38 -14.49
CA SER A 234 7.45 4.67 -15.36
C SER A 234 8.53 4.01 -14.52
N SER A 235 9.13 2.96 -15.08
CA SER A 235 10.30 2.28 -14.54
C SER A 235 11.61 2.99 -14.91
N LEU A 236 11.56 4.28 -15.24
CA LEU A 236 12.75 5.06 -15.49
C LEU A 236 13.51 5.26 -14.16
N PRO A 237 14.84 5.15 -14.18
CA PRO A 237 15.69 5.53 -13.06
C PRO A 237 15.36 6.94 -12.52
N PRO A 238 15.50 7.20 -11.20
CA PRO A 238 15.13 8.47 -10.60
C PRO A 238 15.78 9.70 -11.23
N ASP A 239 17.02 9.60 -11.72
CA ASP A 239 17.75 10.68 -12.40
C ASP A 239 17.14 11.06 -13.76
N LYS A 240 16.45 10.12 -14.41
CA LYS A 240 15.75 10.33 -15.69
C LYS A 240 14.26 10.63 -15.51
N LYS A 241 13.74 10.50 -14.29
CA LYS A 241 12.31 10.60 -14.00
C LYS A 241 11.87 12.05 -13.81
N ARG A 242 10.69 12.39 -14.33
CA ARG A 242 10.07 13.70 -14.06
C ARG A 242 9.67 13.78 -12.60
N GLU A 243 9.73 14.99 -12.04
CA GLU A 243 9.18 15.22 -10.70
C GLU A 243 7.70 14.85 -10.63
N GLU A 244 7.37 13.96 -9.71
CA GLU A 244 6.01 13.47 -9.54
C GLU A 244 5.15 14.46 -8.73
N PRO A 245 3.88 14.64 -9.10
CA PRO A 245 2.93 15.36 -8.28
C PRO A 245 2.60 14.53 -7.03
N PRO A 246 2.23 15.18 -5.93
CA PRO A 246 1.97 14.45 -4.70
C PRO A 246 0.67 13.66 -4.79
N ALA A 247 0.61 12.50 -4.14
CA ALA A 247 -0.60 11.68 -4.02
C ALA A 247 -1.84 12.47 -3.57
N LEU A 248 -1.64 13.50 -2.75
CA LEU A 248 -2.70 14.38 -2.27
C LEU A 248 -3.37 15.19 -3.39
N LEU A 249 -2.66 15.55 -4.47
CA LEU A 249 -3.26 16.17 -5.66
C LEU A 249 -4.32 15.24 -6.26
N TYR A 250 -3.98 13.96 -6.44
CA TYR A 250 -4.89 12.97 -7.00
C TYR A 250 -6.12 12.75 -6.12
N VAL A 251 -5.95 12.77 -4.79
CA VAL A 251 -7.09 12.76 -3.85
C VAL A 251 -8.00 13.98 -4.06
N MET A 252 -7.43 15.18 -4.24
CA MET A 252 -8.24 16.38 -4.51
C MET A 252 -8.96 16.31 -5.86
N LEU A 253 -8.31 15.78 -6.91
CA LEU A 253 -8.96 15.56 -8.21
C LEU A 253 -10.09 14.54 -8.10
N LEU A 254 -9.90 13.44 -7.37
CA LEU A 254 -10.93 12.43 -7.12
C LEU A 254 -12.13 13.01 -6.39
N ILE A 255 -11.91 13.84 -5.36
CA ILE A 255 -12.99 14.56 -4.68
C ILE A 255 -13.72 15.48 -5.67
N SER A 256 -12.99 16.22 -6.51
CA SER A 256 -13.56 17.13 -7.50
C SER A 256 -14.47 16.42 -8.50
N VAL A 257 -13.98 15.31 -9.09
CA VAL A 257 -14.74 14.48 -10.03
C VAL A 257 -15.95 13.84 -9.35
N SER A 258 -15.75 13.27 -8.16
CA SER A 258 -16.82 12.60 -7.41
C SER A 258 -17.95 13.56 -7.04
N VAL A 259 -17.62 14.77 -6.58
CA VAL A 259 -18.61 15.79 -6.25
C VAL A 259 -19.44 16.20 -7.46
N LEU A 260 -18.79 16.54 -8.57
CA LEU A 260 -19.50 16.94 -9.78
C LEU A 260 -20.39 15.82 -10.31
N LEU A 261 -19.85 14.61 -10.40
CA LEU A 261 -20.56 13.46 -10.94
C LEU A 261 -21.73 13.07 -10.04
N LEU A 262 -21.45 12.75 -8.77
CA LEU A 262 -22.48 12.29 -7.83
C LEU A 262 -23.49 13.39 -7.54
N GLY A 263 -23.07 14.66 -7.46
CA GLY A 263 -23.94 15.81 -7.24
C GLY A 263 -24.87 16.09 -8.42
N SER A 264 -24.37 15.97 -9.65
CA SER A 264 -25.20 16.11 -10.86
C SER A 264 -26.19 14.94 -10.98
N LEU A 265 -25.74 13.73 -10.64
CA LEU A 265 -26.60 12.54 -10.62
C LEU A 265 -27.69 12.64 -9.54
N THR A 266 -27.39 13.16 -8.35
CA THR A 266 -28.43 13.37 -7.33
C THR A 266 -29.46 14.39 -7.77
N PHE A 267 -29.03 15.50 -8.38
CA PHE A 267 -29.95 16.50 -8.91
C PHE A 267 -30.89 15.90 -10.00
N PHE A 268 -30.38 14.95 -10.78
CA PHE A 268 -31.16 14.22 -11.79
C PHE A 268 -32.10 13.17 -11.19
N PHE A 269 -31.56 12.24 -10.39
CA PHE A 269 -32.24 11.04 -9.90
C PHE A 269 -33.15 11.28 -8.69
N ASP A 270 -32.86 12.26 -7.84
CA ASP A 270 -33.69 12.56 -6.67
C ASP A 270 -35.10 13.01 -7.08
N TYR A 271 -35.22 13.63 -8.26
CA TYR A 271 -36.52 13.98 -8.85
C TYR A 271 -37.38 12.74 -9.05
N SER A 272 -36.76 11.65 -9.50
CA SER A 272 -37.41 10.36 -9.71
C SER A 272 -37.38 9.47 -8.46
N ARG A 273 -36.88 9.99 -7.32
CA ARG A 273 -36.69 9.27 -6.06
C ARG A 273 -35.82 8.02 -6.18
N ILE A 274 -34.90 8.01 -7.14
CA ILE A 274 -33.93 6.93 -7.32
C ILE A 274 -32.69 7.23 -6.47
N SER A 275 -32.33 6.32 -5.58
CA SER A 275 -31.11 6.46 -4.79
C SER A 275 -29.87 6.33 -5.66
N VAL A 276 -29.07 7.40 -5.73
CA VAL A 276 -27.79 7.41 -6.46
C VAL A 276 -26.83 6.35 -5.93
N LEU A 277 -26.80 6.11 -4.61
CA LEU A 277 -25.97 5.07 -4.02
C LEU A 277 -26.40 3.69 -4.52
N PHE A 278 -27.70 3.40 -4.51
CA PHE A 278 -28.22 2.13 -5.00
C PHE A 278 -27.93 1.96 -6.49
N PHE A 279 -28.11 3.01 -7.29
CA PHE A 279 -27.77 3.00 -8.71
C PHE A 279 -26.29 2.64 -8.93
N TRP A 280 -25.36 3.27 -8.19
CA TRP A 280 -23.94 2.96 -8.32
C TRP A 280 -23.56 1.56 -7.86
N VAL A 281 -24.14 1.08 -6.76
CA VAL A 281 -23.94 -0.30 -6.30
C VAL A 281 -24.46 -1.30 -7.33
N ALA A 282 -25.65 -1.06 -7.88
CA ALA A 282 -26.22 -1.92 -8.92
C ALA A 282 -25.40 -1.88 -10.21
N LEU A 283 -24.95 -0.69 -10.63
CA LEU A 283 -24.09 -0.52 -11.80
C LEU A 283 -22.75 -1.24 -11.61
N ALA A 284 -22.08 -1.04 -10.46
CA ALA A 284 -20.84 -1.73 -10.13
C ALA A 284 -21.06 -3.25 -10.10
N ALA A 285 -22.07 -3.75 -9.39
CA ALA A 285 -22.38 -5.19 -9.35
C ALA A 285 -22.65 -5.77 -10.76
N THR A 286 -23.35 -5.01 -11.62
CA THR A 286 -23.63 -5.41 -13.00
C THR A 286 -22.36 -5.44 -13.84
N ILE A 287 -21.52 -4.42 -13.74
CA ILE A 287 -20.24 -4.34 -14.45
C ILE A 287 -19.33 -5.50 -14.04
N TYR A 288 -19.14 -5.72 -12.73
CA TYR A 288 -18.27 -6.79 -12.23
C TYR A 288 -18.80 -8.17 -12.64
N ARG A 289 -20.11 -8.38 -12.62
CA ARG A 289 -20.73 -9.66 -13.00
C ARG A 289 -20.72 -9.92 -14.50
N LEU A 290 -20.99 -8.91 -15.33
CA LEU A 290 -21.14 -9.10 -16.78
C LEU A 290 -19.80 -9.01 -17.52
N LEU A 291 -18.83 -8.27 -16.98
CA LEU A 291 -17.57 -7.96 -17.65
C LEU A 291 -16.35 -8.58 -16.96
N ASN A 292 -16.55 -9.42 -15.93
CA ASN A 292 -15.50 -10.11 -15.17
C ASN A 292 -14.34 -9.18 -14.78
N VAL A 293 -14.71 -8.01 -14.26
CA VAL A 293 -13.77 -6.96 -13.89
C VAL A 293 -12.96 -7.41 -12.69
N ASP A 294 -11.64 -7.42 -12.85
CA ASP A 294 -10.71 -7.88 -11.82
C ASP A 294 -9.34 -7.22 -11.95
N HIS A 295 -8.49 -7.41 -10.95
CA HIS A 295 -7.10 -6.98 -10.94
C HIS A 295 -6.16 -8.14 -11.20
N TYR A 296 -5.07 -7.87 -11.92
CA TYR A 296 -4.26 -8.94 -12.48
C TYR A 296 -2.76 -8.69 -12.34
N PHE A 297 -2.01 -9.76 -12.10
CA PHE A 297 -0.57 -9.79 -12.30
C PHE A 297 -0.20 -10.61 -13.55
N ILE A 298 0.90 -10.26 -14.20
CA ILE A 298 1.29 -10.83 -15.50
C ILE A 298 2.16 -12.06 -15.26
N LEU A 299 1.73 -13.20 -15.80
CA LEU A 299 2.57 -14.38 -15.94
C LEU A 299 3.35 -14.31 -17.26
N LYS A 300 4.62 -14.70 -17.21
CA LYS A 300 5.49 -14.93 -18.37
C LYS A 300 5.69 -16.43 -18.54
N ASP A 301 6.06 -16.85 -19.74
CA ASP A 301 6.51 -18.23 -19.95
C ASP A 301 7.93 -18.38 -19.40
N ALA A 302 8.16 -19.42 -18.60
CA ALA A 302 9.50 -19.72 -18.10
C ALA A 302 10.39 -20.20 -19.27
N PRO A 303 11.66 -19.73 -19.36
CA PRO A 303 12.57 -20.14 -20.43
C PRO A 303 12.84 -21.65 -20.44
N GLU A 304 12.82 -22.29 -19.28
CA GLU A 304 12.81 -23.74 -19.13
C GLU A 304 11.74 -24.14 -18.11
N PRO A 305 10.95 -25.22 -18.36
CA PRO A 305 10.14 -25.80 -17.30
C PRO A 305 11.08 -26.22 -16.18
N PRO A 306 10.71 -26.09 -14.89
CA PRO A 306 11.56 -26.57 -13.83
C PRO A 306 11.86 -28.04 -14.11
N GLU A 307 13.12 -28.37 -14.45
CA GLU A 307 13.64 -29.74 -14.37
C GLU A 307 13.31 -30.29 -12.98
N GLU A 308 13.48 -31.60 -12.77
CA GLU A 308 13.33 -32.23 -11.46
C GLU A 308 14.14 -31.44 -10.41
N GLN A 309 13.45 -30.50 -9.75
CA GLN A 309 14.13 -29.32 -9.22
C GLN A 309 14.95 -29.77 -8.02
N LYS A 310 16.22 -29.37 -7.97
CA LYS A 310 17.15 -29.79 -6.92
C LYS A 310 16.49 -29.59 -5.55
N ASN A 311 16.51 -30.65 -4.72
CA ASN A 311 15.96 -30.64 -3.37
C ASN A 311 16.51 -29.42 -2.59
N LEU A 312 15.70 -28.76 -1.74
CA LEU A 312 16.08 -27.62 -0.89
C LEU A 312 17.44 -27.82 -0.19
N THR A 313 17.72 -29.06 0.16
CA THR A 313 18.98 -29.56 0.73
C THR A 313 20.20 -29.26 -0.15
N ALA A 314 20.10 -29.50 -1.46
CA ALA A 314 21.17 -29.26 -2.42
C ALA A 314 21.37 -27.76 -2.71
N LEU A 315 20.28 -26.98 -2.71
CA LEU A 315 20.35 -25.51 -2.83
C LEU A 315 21.11 -24.91 -1.63
N LEU A 316 20.80 -25.38 -0.42
CA LEU A 316 21.52 -24.95 0.78
C LEU A 316 22.99 -25.34 0.71
N GLN A 317 23.31 -26.57 0.27
CA GLN A 317 24.72 -26.99 0.14
C GLN A 317 25.49 -26.07 -0.81
N LYS A 318 24.92 -25.71 -1.97
CA LYS A 318 25.55 -24.76 -2.90
C LYS A 318 25.78 -23.38 -2.28
N ARG A 319 24.88 -22.94 -1.41
CA ARG A 319 25.07 -21.71 -0.65
C ARG A 319 26.20 -21.83 0.38
N LEU A 320 26.26 -22.95 1.11
CA LEU A 320 27.34 -23.22 2.08
C LEU A 320 28.72 -23.34 1.41
N ASP A 321 28.79 -23.83 0.18
CA ASP A 321 30.03 -23.93 -0.59
C ASP A 321 30.70 -22.56 -0.83
N LYS A 322 29.92 -21.46 -0.80
CA LYS A 322 30.45 -20.08 -0.90
C LYS A 322 31.09 -19.57 0.39
N GLN A 323 30.97 -20.30 1.49
CA GLN A 323 31.65 -19.98 2.74
C GLN A 323 33.14 -20.35 2.61
N ASP A 324 33.94 -19.43 2.08
CA ASP A 324 35.39 -19.55 1.91
C ASP A 324 36.13 -19.49 3.27
N LEU A 325 35.77 -20.36 4.21
CA LEU A 325 36.32 -20.39 5.57
C LEU A 325 37.19 -21.64 5.79
N GLU A 326 38.35 -21.47 6.42
CA GLU A 326 39.26 -22.59 6.72
C GLU A 326 38.68 -23.54 7.78
N GLU A 327 37.89 -23.03 8.70
CA GLU A 327 37.27 -23.77 9.81
C GLU A 327 36.06 -24.62 9.33
N PRO A 328 36.06 -25.95 9.51
CA PRO A 328 34.97 -26.83 9.08
C PRO A 328 33.61 -26.50 9.73
N LEU A 329 33.61 -26.13 11.01
CA LEU A 329 32.40 -25.71 11.74
C LEU A 329 31.84 -24.39 11.21
N ALA A 330 32.70 -23.54 10.66
CA ALA A 330 32.29 -22.27 10.08
C ALA A 330 31.50 -22.51 8.79
N LYS A 331 31.97 -23.44 7.93
CA LYS A 331 31.31 -23.94 6.71
C LYS A 331 29.94 -24.62 6.93
N GLN A 332 29.60 -24.89 8.19
CA GLN A 332 28.39 -25.62 8.61
C GLN A 332 27.42 -24.72 9.38
N THR A 333 27.56 -23.40 9.23
CA THR A 333 26.72 -22.38 9.88
C THR A 333 25.69 -21.83 8.90
N VAL A 334 24.41 -21.87 9.28
CA VAL A 334 23.28 -21.37 8.49
C VAL A 334 22.62 -20.20 9.21
N VAL A 335 22.44 -19.08 8.52
CA VAL A 335 21.64 -17.95 8.96
C VAL A 335 20.28 -18.00 8.26
N VAL A 336 19.21 -17.88 9.05
CA VAL A 336 17.82 -17.83 8.60
C VAL A 336 17.25 -16.47 8.97
N VAL A 337 16.87 -15.69 7.96
CA VAL A 337 16.30 -14.36 8.15
C VAL A 337 14.79 -14.41 8.00
N CYS A 338 14.07 -13.90 9.00
CA CYS A 338 12.64 -13.67 9.00
C CYS A 338 12.40 -12.15 8.97
N ALA A 339 11.94 -11.60 7.85
CA ALA A 339 11.74 -10.16 7.68
C ALA A 339 10.25 -9.80 7.72
N SER A 340 9.85 -9.12 8.81
CA SER A 340 8.43 -8.88 9.08
C SER A 340 7.82 -7.78 8.20
N GLY A 341 6.50 -7.86 8.00
CA GLY A 341 5.72 -6.84 7.29
C GLY A 341 5.48 -5.56 8.10
N GLY A 342 5.22 -4.46 7.39
CA GLY A 342 4.99 -3.13 7.99
C GLY A 342 5.04 -1.96 7.01
N GLY A 343 4.73 -2.18 5.72
CA GLY A 343 4.82 -1.15 4.68
C GLY A 343 6.25 -0.65 4.46
N ILE A 344 6.40 0.62 4.07
CA ILE A 344 7.71 1.18 3.72
C ILE A 344 8.71 1.21 4.89
N GLN A 345 8.23 1.33 6.13
CA GLN A 345 9.08 1.26 7.32
C GLN A 345 9.79 -0.10 7.37
N ALA A 346 9.04 -1.17 7.10
CA ALA A 346 9.59 -2.52 7.07
C ALA A 346 10.58 -2.74 5.94
N SER A 347 10.30 -2.17 4.77
CA SER A 347 11.21 -2.18 3.63
C SER A 347 12.54 -1.53 3.98
N GLY A 348 12.51 -0.29 4.50
CA GLY A 348 13.71 0.45 4.90
C GLY A 348 14.49 -0.21 6.04
N TRP A 349 13.79 -0.70 7.07
CA TRP A 349 14.45 -1.37 8.21
C TRP A 349 15.09 -2.70 7.82
N THR A 350 14.42 -3.51 6.98
CA THR A 350 14.96 -4.77 6.48
C THR A 350 16.23 -4.53 5.67
N ALA A 351 16.20 -3.57 4.75
CA ALA A 351 17.37 -3.16 3.98
C ALA A 351 18.52 -2.71 4.89
N GLN A 352 18.25 -1.81 5.84
CA GLN A 352 19.26 -1.29 6.77
C GLN A 352 19.88 -2.36 7.66
N VAL A 353 19.08 -3.28 8.20
CA VAL A 353 19.58 -4.34 9.08
C VAL A 353 20.43 -5.34 8.30
N LEU A 354 20.03 -5.72 7.09
CA LEU A 354 20.79 -6.68 6.28
C LEU A 354 22.13 -6.11 5.81
N THR A 355 22.15 -4.87 5.31
CA THR A 355 23.42 -4.22 4.91
C THR A 355 24.30 -3.92 6.11
N GLY A 356 23.70 -3.44 7.21
CA GLY A 356 24.43 -3.15 8.45
C GLY A 356 25.00 -4.40 9.12
N LEU A 357 24.30 -5.52 9.14
CA LEU A 357 24.85 -6.77 9.68
C LEU A 357 26.04 -7.26 8.85
N GLN A 358 26.02 -7.09 7.52
CA GLN A 358 27.18 -7.40 6.68
C GLN A 358 28.37 -6.48 7.02
N GLU A 359 28.14 -5.18 7.22
CA GLU A 359 29.18 -4.23 7.62
C GLU A 359 29.81 -4.62 8.97
N GLU A 360 28.99 -5.06 9.92
CA GLU A 360 29.41 -5.33 11.30
C GLU A 360 29.97 -6.74 11.53
N LEU A 361 29.51 -7.72 10.76
CA LEU A 361 29.86 -9.14 10.92
C LEU A 361 30.73 -9.68 9.78
N GLY A 362 30.91 -8.90 8.71
CA GLY A 362 31.69 -9.27 7.53
C GLY A 362 30.89 -10.04 6.47
N GLU A 363 31.54 -10.28 5.33
CA GLU A 363 30.97 -11.02 4.19
C GLU A 363 30.62 -12.47 4.56
N SER A 364 31.30 -13.04 5.55
CA SER A 364 31.04 -14.38 6.10
C SER A 364 29.61 -14.52 6.61
N PHE A 365 29.05 -13.46 7.22
CA PHE A 365 27.64 -13.41 7.62
C PHE A 365 26.70 -13.54 6.43
N THR A 366 26.89 -12.71 5.40
CA THR A 366 26.02 -12.71 4.22
C THR A 366 26.09 -14.05 3.50
N LYS A 367 27.29 -14.60 3.31
CA LYS A 367 27.52 -15.93 2.73
C LYS A 367 26.86 -17.05 3.54
N ALA A 368 26.67 -16.85 4.86
CA ALA A 368 25.98 -17.80 5.72
C ALA A 368 24.46 -17.73 5.68
N ILE A 369 23.87 -16.68 5.10
CA ILE A 369 22.42 -16.63 4.88
C ILE A 369 22.04 -17.76 3.92
N GLY A 370 21.21 -18.69 4.41
CA GLY A 370 20.64 -19.79 3.62
C GLY A 370 19.22 -19.49 3.14
N LEU A 371 18.45 -18.76 3.94
CA LEU A 371 17.05 -18.43 3.68
C LEU A 371 16.74 -16.99 4.10
N ILE A 372 15.99 -16.28 3.24
CA ILE A 372 15.29 -15.03 3.61
C ILE A 372 13.79 -15.25 3.42
N SER A 373 13.08 -15.52 4.51
CA SER A 373 11.63 -15.58 4.56
C SER A 373 11.09 -14.20 4.92
N SER A 374 10.38 -13.56 4.00
CA SER A 374 9.98 -12.16 4.12
C SER A 374 8.49 -11.97 3.85
N VAL A 375 7.91 -10.91 4.43
CA VAL A 375 6.48 -10.60 4.32
C VAL A 375 6.26 -9.12 4.02
N SER A 376 5.32 -8.81 3.12
CA SER A 376 4.85 -7.46 2.83
C SER A 376 6.01 -6.48 2.56
N GLY A 377 6.10 -5.37 3.30
CA GLY A 377 7.21 -4.43 3.22
C GLY A 377 8.60 -5.05 3.43
N GLY A 378 8.73 -6.08 4.27
CA GLY A 378 9.98 -6.82 4.44
C GLY A 378 10.43 -7.52 3.17
N SER A 379 9.49 -8.01 2.34
CA SER A 379 9.80 -8.57 1.01
C SER A 379 10.31 -7.53 0.03
N VAL A 380 9.84 -6.28 0.12
CA VAL A 380 10.34 -5.18 -0.71
C VAL A 380 11.77 -4.80 -0.31
N GLY A 381 12.06 -4.73 0.99
CA GLY A 381 13.43 -4.52 1.48
C GLY A 381 14.39 -5.65 1.10
N ALA A 382 13.95 -6.90 1.24
CA ALA A 382 14.72 -8.08 0.84
C ALA A 382 14.97 -8.12 -0.68
N MET A 383 13.99 -7.73 -1.49
CA MET A 383 14.14 -7.61 -2.94
C MET A 383 15.28 -6.66 -3.32
N TYR A 384 15.30 -5.44 -2.77
CA TYR A 384 16.37 -4.48 -3.07
C TYR A 384 17.73 -4.95 -2.57
N TYR A 385 17.79 -5.64 -1.43
CA TYR A 385 19.03 -6.24 -0.93
C TYR A 385 19.56 -7.32 -1.88
N LEU A 386 18.70 -8.25 -2.32
CA LEU A 386 19.06 -9.36 -3.20
C LEU A 386 19.41 -8.92 -4.63
N ASP A 387 18.80 -7.85 -5.12
CA ASP A 387 19.07 -7.27 -6.44
C ASP A 387 20.54 -6.82 -6.61
N ARG A 388 21.23 -6.51 -5.52
CA ARG A 388 22.62 -6.03 -5.54
C ARG A 388 23.69 -7.12 -5.35
N PHE A 389 23.28 -8.38 -5.17
CA PHE A 389 24.24 -9.48 -5.06
C PHE A 389 25.04 -9.67 -6.35
N THR A 390 26.26 -10.19 -6.19
CA THR A 390 27.09 -10.67 -7.30
C THR A 390 27.41 -12.15 -7.13
N ASP A 391 28.08 -12.72 -8.13
CA ASP A 391 28.73 -14.04 -8.11
C ASP A 391 29.55 -14.37 -6.85
N LYS A 392 30.03 -13.33 -6.13
CA LYS A 392 30.77 -13.44 -4.86
C LYS A 392 29.92 -13.89 -3.68
N GLY A 393 28.59 -13.89 -3.80
CA GLY A 393 27.70 -14.36 -2.75
C GLY A 393 27.16 -13.26 -1.81
N PHE A 394 27.46 -11.99 -2.07
CA PHE A 394 27.07 -10.84 -1.25
C PHE A 394 27.01 -9.56 -2.10
N PRO A 395 26.26 -8.53 -1.67
CA PRO A 395 26.26 -7.22 -2.33
C PRO A 395 27.51 -6.41 -1.96
N PRO A 396 28.11 -5.65 -2.91
CA PRO A 396 29.21 -4.75 -2.60
C PRO A 396 28.82 -3.71 -1.54
N ALA A 397 29.70 -3.41 -0.59
CA ALA A 397 29.44 -2.43 0.46
C ALA A 397 29.09 -1.03 -0.11
N SER A 398 29.65 -0.69 -1.27
CA SER A 398 29.38 0.57 -1.98
C SER A 398 27.93 0.73 -2.45
N GLU A 399 27.16 -0.36 -2.57
CA GLU A 399 25.76 -0.35 -3.02
C GLU A 399 24.76 -0.23 -1.85
N SER A 400 25.26 -0.16 -0.60
CA SER A 400 24.39 -0.14 0.59
C SER A 400 23.45 1.07 0.61
N GLU A 401 23.89 2.21 0.09
CA GLU A 401 23.07 3.42 0.02
C GLU A 401 21.97 3.25 -1.03
N GLU A 402 22.27 2.71 -2.20
CA GLU A 402 21.31 2.44 -3.27
C GLU A 402 20.23 1.44 -2.84
N ILE A 403 20.62 0.39 -2.07
CA ILE A 403 19.68 -0.56 -1.47
C ILE A 403 18.71 0.18 -0.53
N PHE A 404 19.23 1.03 0.35
CA PHE A 404 18.42 1.78 1.29
C PHE A 404 17.53 2.82 0.59
N GLU A 405 18.06 3.54 -0.40
CA GLU A 405 17.31 4.53 -1.15
C GLU A 405 16.16 3.91 -1.93
N GLY A 406 16.40 2.77 -2.61
CA GLY A 406 15.36 2.01 -3.29
C GLY A 406 14.30 1.49 -2.31
N ALA A 407 14.72 0.88 -1.20
CA ALA A 407 13.82 0.36 -0.18
C ALA A 407 12.97 1.43 0.55
N THR A 408 13.40 2.70 0.51
CA THR A 408 12.73 3.84 1.17
C THR A 408 12.17 4.86 0.20
N ALA A 409 12.12 4.56 -1.10
CA ALA A 409 11.60 5.46 -2.11
C ALA A 409 10.09 5.70 -1.95
N ASN A 410 9.64 6.90 -2.34
CA ASN A 410 8.23 7.24 -2.25
C ASN A 410 7.46 6.65 -3.44
N SER A 411 6.60 5.69 -3.15
CA SER A 411 5.72 5.09 -4.16
C SER A 411 4.24 5.43 -3.95
N LEU A 412 3.92 6.25 -2.94
CA LEU A 412 2.56 6.71 -2.69
C LEU A 412 2.02 7.58 -3.83
N ASP A 413 2.90 8.33 -4.51
CA ASP A 413 2.54 9.17 -5.66
C ASP A 413 2.07 8.31 -6.85
N ALA A 414 2.73 7.18 -7.12
CA ALA A 414 2.31 6.19 -8.12
C ALA A 414 0.98 5.51 -7.76
N VAL A 415 0.77 5.17 -6.49
CA VAL A 415 -0.52 4.65 -5.99
C VAL A 415 -1.64 5.66 -6.22
N GLY A 416 -1.39 6.94 -5.92
CA GLY A 416 -2.35 8.02 -6.14
C GLY A 416 -2.73 8.18 -7.61
N TRP A 417 -1.76 8.07 -8.53
CA TRP A 417 -2.03 8.08 -9.97
C TRP A 417 -2.88 6.86 -10.38
N GLY A 418 -2.50 5.66 -9.95
CA GLY A 418 -3.24 4.44 -10.29
C GLY A 418 -4.70 4.47 -9.81
N LEU A 419 -4.93 5.00 -8.61
CA LEU A 419 -6.27 5.17 -8.05
C LEU A 419 -7.08 6.21 -8.85
N ALA A 420 -6.44 7.32 -9.23
CA ALA A 420 -7.10 8.42 -9.93
C ALA A 420 -7.46 8.09 -11.37
N TYR A 421 -6.71 7.22 -12.05
CA TYR A 421 -6.90 6.92 -13.48
C TYR A 421 -7.39 5.48 -13.71
N PRO A 422 -6.54 4.45 -13.88
CA PRO A 422 -7.02 3.15 -14.32
C PRO A 422 -8.09 2.55 -13.39
N ASP A 423 -7.99 2.74 -12.08
CA ASP A 423 -9.00 2.22 -11.14
C ASP A 423 -10.31 3.00 -11.21
N LEU A 424 -10.25 4.34 -11.26
CA LEU A 424 -11.44 5.18 -11.39
C LEU A 424 -12.17 4.89 -12.71
N TRP A 425 -11.43 4.77 -13.81
CA TRP A 425 -11.99 4.53 -15.14
C TRP A 425 -12.69 3.20 -15.24
N ARG A 426 -12.13 2.19 -14.59
CA ARG A 426 -12.69 0.84 -14.50
C ARG A 426 -14.06 0.83 -13.83
N VAL A 427 -14.29 1.71 -12.85
CA VAL A 427 -15.55 1.79 -12.10
C VAL A 427 -16.56 2.74 -12.75
N ILE A 428 -16.11 3.91 -13.24
CA ILE A 428 -16.99 5.01 -13.65
C ILE A 428 -17.26 5.04 -15.16
N PHE A 429 -16.32 4.64 -15.99
CA PHE A 429 -16.43 4.76 -17.45
C PHE A 429 -16.66 3.39 -18.09
N LEU A 430 -15.62 2.83 -18.70
CA LEU A 430 -15.64 1.58 -19.44
C LEU A 430 -14.56 0.68 -18.84
N PRO A 431 -14.91 -0.52 -18.33
CA PRO A 431 -13.97 -1.41 -17.65
C PRO A 431 -12.75 -1.81 -18.48
N PHE A 432 -12.88 -1.81 -19.81
CA PHE A 432 -11.81 -2.11 -20.76
C PHE A 432 -10.96 -0.88 -21.16
N LEU A 433 -11.31 0.32 -20.70
CA LEU A 433 -10.57 1.54 -21.04
C LEU A 433 -9.11 1.51 -20.55
N PRO A 434 -8.79 1.02 -19.33
CA PRO A 434 -7.41 0.85 -18.89
C PRO A 434 -6.60 -0.09 -19.81
N ASP A 435 -7.22 -1.13 -20.36
CA ASP A 435 -6.53 -2.06 -21.26
C ASP A 435 -6.17 -1.41 -22.61
N ILE A 436 -6.89 -0.36 -23.02
CA ILE A 436 -6.65 0.37 -24.27
C ILE A 436 -5.69 1.55 -24.05
N LEU A 437 -5.95 2.38 -23.04
CA LEU A 437 -5.21 3.64 -22.83
C LEU A 437 -3.94 3.45 -22.01
N THR A 438 -3.88 2.41 -21.18
CA THR A 438 -2.76 2.11 -20.27
C THR A 438 -2.47 0.61 -20.25
N PRO A 439 -2.18 -0.01 -21.41
CA PRO A 439 -2.05 -1.47 -21.51
C PRO A 439 -0.97 -2.05 -20.59
N THR A 440 0.03 -1.22 -20.22
CA THR A 440 1.17 -1.55 -19.38
C THR A 440 0.99 -1.18 -17.90
N ILE A 441 -0.05 -0.41 -17.54
CA ILE A 441 -0.32 0.04 -16.15
C ILE A 441 -1.84 0.01 -15.93
N ARG A 442 -2.39 -1.20 -15.75
CA ARG A 442 -3.84 -1.44 -15.78
C ARG A 442 -4.55 -1.16 -14.45
N ASP A 443 -3.79 -0.92 -13.39
CA ASP A 443 -4.28 -0.57 -12.06
C ASP A 443 -3.18 0.06 -11.19
N ARG A 444 -3.55 0.46 -9.97
CA ARG A 444 -2.59 0.99 -8.98
C ARG A 444 -1.55 -0.01 -8.47
N GLY A 445 -1.77 -1.32 -8.63
CA GLY A 445 -0.80 -2.37 -8.29
C GLY A 445 0.37 -2.38 -9.28
N ILE A 446 0.09 -2.36 -10.57
CA ILE A 446 1.14 -2.27 -11.60
C ILE A 446 1.83 -0.89 -11.56
N ALA A 447 1.10 0.17 -11.19
CA ALA A 447 1.67 1.51 -11.04
C ALA A 447 2.78 1.53 -9.97
N ILE A 448 2.56 0.88 -8.82
CA ILE A 448 3.56 0.79 -7.76
C ILE A 448 4.72 -0.13 -8.15
N GLU A 449 4.46 -1.24 -8.87
CA GLU A 449 5.52 -2.11 -9.41
C GLU A 449 6.47 -1.35 -10.35
N LYS A 450 5.92 -0.52 -11.25
CA LYS A 450 6.73 0.28 -12.17
C LYS A 450 7.61 1.29 -11.44
N ASP A 451 7.10 1.89 -10.37
CA ASP A 451 7.87 2.78 -9.52
C ASP A 451 9.02 2.05 -8.82
N TRP A 452 8.74 0.89 -8.20
CA TRP A 452 9.76 0.07 -7.55
C TRP A 452 10.84 -0.42 -8.53
N GLN A 453 10.42 -0.85 -9.72
CA GLN A 453 11.31 -1.29 -10.79
C GLN A 453 12.33 -0.21 -11.16
N GLY A 454 11.95 1.07 -11.11
CA GLY A 454 12.85 2.20 -11.39
C GLY A 454 14.05 2.33 -10.45
N HIS A 455 14.02 1.68 -9.28
CA HIS A 455 15.12 1.68 -8.30
C HIS A 455 15.94 0.38 -8.27
N MET A 456 15.61 -0.59 -9.12
CA MET A 456 16.41 -1.81 -9.27
C MET A 456 17.74 -1.49 -9.97
N LYS A 457 18.72 -2.40 -9.90
CA LYS A 457 20.04 -2.27 -10.53
C LYS A 457 19.95 -2.16 -12.04
N THR A 458 19.00 -2.88 -12.62
CA THR A 458 18.77 -2.93 -14.07
C THR A 458 17.28 -2.72 -14.39
N PRO A 459 16.75 -1.48 -14.28
CA PRO A 459 15.31 -1.21 -14.46
C PRO A 459 14.79 -1.56 -15.86
N GLU A 460 15.66 -1.55 -16.87
CA GLU A 460 15.31 -1.87 -18.26
C GLU A 460 15.17 -3.38 -18.50
N SER A 461 15.76 -4.21 -17.63
CA SER A 461 15.76 -5.68 -17.71
C SER A 461 15.54 -6.27 -16.31
N PRO A 462 14.32 -6.16 -15.74
CA PRO A 462 14.05 -6.63 -14.39
C PRO A 462 14.27 -8.15 -14.30
N LYS A 463 14.96 -8.59 -13.24
CA LYS A 463 15.13 -10.02 -12.96
C LYS A 463 13.79 -10.71 -12.69
N THR A 464 13.64 -11.94 -13.16
CA THR A 464 12.49 -12.81 -12.89
C THR A 464 12.78 -13.81 -11.76
N LEU A 465 11.77 -14.58 -11.33
CA LEU A 465 12.00 -15.69 -10.41
C LEU A 465 12.87 -16.78 -11.05
N ALA A 466 12.81 -16.98 -12.37
CA ALA A 466 13.73 -17.89 -13.05
C ALA A 466 15.19 -17.39 -13.00
N ASP A 467 15.44 -16.10 -13.15
CA ASP A 467 16.79 -15.54 -12.97
C ASP A 467 17.29 -15.77 -11.54
N TRP A 468 16.43 -15.52 -10.53
CA TRP A 468 16.75 -15.83 -9.15
C TRP A 468 16.96 -17.33 -8.89
N ARG A 469 16.28 -18.21 -9.64
CA ARG A 469 16.50 -19.66 -9.54
C ARG A 469 17.91 -20.03 -9.95
N ALA A 470 18.40 -19.52 -11.08
CA ALA A 470 19.77 -19.76 -11.51
C ALA A 470 20.78 -19.29 -10.44
N GLU A 471 20.57 -18.10 -9.90
CA GLU A 471 21.44 -17.52 -8.86
C GLU A 471 21.43 -18.32 -7.54
N VAL A 472 20.26 -18.86 -7.14
CA VAL A 472 20.15 -19.75 -5.95
C VAL A 472 20.83 -21.09 -6.22
N GLU A 473 20.68 -21.66 -7.42
CA GLU A 473 21.29 -22.94 -7.78
C GLU A 473 22.82 -22.87 -7.87
N GLU A 474 23.37 -21.70 -8.20
CA GLU A 474 24.80 -21.40 -8.14
C GLU A 474 25.29 -21.01 -6.72
N GLY A 475 24.36 -20.83 -5.77
CA GLY A 475 24.66 -20.37 -4.42
C GLY A 475 25.01 -18.88 -4.33
N ASN A 476 24.85 -18.09 -5.40
CA ASN A 476 25.17 -16.67 -5.43
C ASN A 476 24.23 -15.87 -4.51
N ILE A 477 22.95 -16.24 -4.41
CA ILE A 477 22.00 -15.62 -3.47
C ILE A 477 21.42 -16.66 -2.50
N PRO A 478 21.03 -16.28 -1.27
CA PRO A 478 20.24 -17.16 -0.39
C PRO A 478 18.87 -17.44 -1.01
N LEU A 479 18.19 -18.51 -0.57
CA LEU A 479 16.84 -18.81 -1.04
C LEU A 479 15.85 -17.71 -0.56
N PRO A 480 15.23 -16.93 -1.48
CA PRO A 480 14.22 -15.97 -1.08
C PRO A 480 12.84 -16.65 -1.04
N VAL A 481 12.07 -16.34 0.00
CA VAL A 481 10.65 -16.70 0.08
C VAL A 481 9.85 -15.45 0.41
N LEU A 482 9.11 -14.94 -0.56
CA LEU A 482 8.23 -13.79 -0.41
C LEU A 482 6.83 -14.34 -0.10
N ASN A 483 6.40 -14.26 1.16
CA ASN A 483 5.18 -14.89 1.63
C ASN A 483 3.96 -14.04 1.26
N ALA A 484 2.95 -14.65 0.67
CA ALA A 484 1.65 -14.05 0.38
C ALA A 484 0.51 -14.94 0.90
N THR A 485 -0.73 -14.45 0.81
CA THR A 485 -1.93 -15.16 1.27
C THR A 485 -2.88 -15.39 0.11
N LEU A 486 -3.36 -16.61 -0.09
CA LEU A 486 -4.45 -16.92 -1.03
C LEU A 486 -5.78 -16.60 -0.35
N VAL A 487 -6.63 -15.82 -1.03
CA VAL A 487 -7.87 -15.28 -0.42
C VAL A 487 -8.96 -16.35 -0.33
N GLU A 488 -9.03 -17.26 -1.30
CA GLU A 488 -10.11 -18.24 -1.41
C GLU A 488 -10.09 -19.28 -0.29
N ASP A 489 -8.91 -19.73 0.13
CA ASP A 489 -8.73 -20.79 1.12
C ASP A 489 -7.99 -20.34 2.39
N GLY A 490 -7.44 -19.12 2.39
CA GLY A 490 -6.65 -18.60 3.49
C GLY A 490 -5.28 -19.29 3.65
N LEU A 491 -4.81 -20.02 2.63
CA LEU A 491 -3.51 -20.68 2.66
C LEU A 491 -2.38 -19.74 2.28
N ARG A 492 -1.15 -20.10 2.67
CA ARG A 492 0.05 -19.35 2.27
C ARG A 492 0.40 -19.63 0.82
N LEU A 493 0.78 -18.59 0.09
CA LEU A 493 1.49 -18.67 -1.17
C LEU A 493 2.96 -18.32 -0.93
N LEU A 494 3.87 -19.26 -1.18
CA LEU A 494 5.30 -19.06 -1.14
C LEU A 494 5.76 -18.61 -2.53
N VAL A 495 5.99 -17.31 -2.70
CA VAL A 495 6.57 -16.78 -3.94
C VAL A 495 8.10 -16.92 -3.85
N THR A 496 8.62 -17.97 -4.46
CA THR A 496 10.02 -18.40 -4.33
C THR A 496 10.50 -19.08 -5.62
N PRO A 497 11.81 -19.01 -5.96
CA PRO A 497 12.34 -19.71 -7.13
C PRO A 497 12.36 -21.24 -6.98
N ALA A 498 12.27 -21.77 -5.75
CA ALA A 498 12.35 -23.21 -5.46
C ALA A 498 10.97 -23.88 -5.23
N LYS A 499 10.90 -25.20 -5.42
CA LYS A 499 9.75 -26.02 -4.99
C LYS A 499 9.92 -26.48 -3.56
N PHE A 500 8.87 -26.32 -2.76
CA PHE A 500 8.82 -26.84 -1.40
C PHE A 500 8.13 -28.22 -1.43
N PRO A 501 8.62 -29.22 -0.68
CA PRO A 501 8.00 -30.54 -0.68
C PRO A 501 6.57 -30.45 -0.15
N ASN A 502 5.67 -31.07 -0.90
CA ASN A 502 4.23 -30.95 -0.66
C ASN A 502 3.89 -31.62 0.68
N ASN A 503 3.45 -30.84 1.67
CA ASN A 503 3.03 -31.39 2.94
C ASN A 503 1.68 -32.12 2.75
N SER A 504 1.58 -33.36 3.24
CA SER A 504 0.34 -34.16 3.27
C SER A 504 -0.91 -33.41 3.77
N GLN A 505 -0.72 -32.34 4.57
CA GLN A 505 -1.80 -31.50 5.12
C GLN A 505 -2.14 -30.24 4.28
N LYS A 506 -1.48 -30.02 3.12
CA LYS A 506 -1.65 -28.84 2.24
C LYS A 506 -1.73 -27.48 2.98
N LYS A 507 -0.64 -27.12 3.69
CA LYS A 507 -0.56 -25.88 4.50
C LYS A 507 -0.15 -24.63 3.71
N PHE A 508 0.37 -24.80 2.50
CA PHE A 508 0.83 -23.75 1.60
C PHE A 508 0.87 -24.27 0.16
N PHE A 509 0.96 -23.34 -0.79
CA PHE A 509 1.38 -23.60 -2.17
C PHE A 509 2.64 -22.80 -2.46
N ASP A 510 3.63 -23.40 -3.14
CA ASP A 510 4.69 -22.60 -3.75
C ASP A 510 4.28 -22.14 -5.15
N PHE A 511 4.87 -21.04 -5.61
CA PHE A 511 4.55 -20.44 -6.91
C PHE A 511 4.74 -21.41 -8.07
N ASN A 512 5.80 -22.22 -8.06
CA ASN A 512 6.14 -23.13 -9.16
C ASN A 512 5.16 -24.31 -9.24
N SER A 513 4.60 -24.72 -8.10
CA SER A 513 3.54 -25.73 -8.02
C SER A 513 2.17 -25.15 -8.43
N LEU A 514 1.90 -23.89 -8.11
CA LEU A 514 0.63 -23.23 -8.43
C LEU A 514 0.54 -22.78 -9.90
N TYR A 515 1.68 -22.39 -10.49
CA TYR A 515 1.79 -21.91 -11.87
C TYR A 515 2.93 -22.63 -12.61
N PRO A 516 2.78 -23.92 -12.94
CA PRO A 516 3.83 -24.70 -13.57
C PRO A 516 4.20 -24.16 -14.96
N GLY A 517 5.52 -24.07 -15.23
CA GLY A 517 6.04 -23.54 -16.51
C GLY A 517 5.86 -22.04 -16.70
N LYS A 518 5.45 -21.32 -15.66
CA LYS A 518 5.27 -19.87 -15.67
C LYS A 518 6.31 -19.18 -14.79
N ASP A 519 6.48 -17.89 -15.05
CA ASP A 519 7.43 -17.03 -14.37
C ASP A 519 6.81 -15.64 -14.11
N ILE A 520 7.40 -14.89 -13.18
CA ILE A 520 7.02 -13.51 -12.88
C ILE A 520 8.26 -12.67 -12.62
N ASP A 521 8.12 -11.36 -12.79
CA ASP A 521 9.14 -10.42 -12.34
C ASP A 521 9.26 -10.48 -10.82
N VAL A 522 10.48 -10.39 -10.31
CA VAL A 522 10.76 -10.34 -8.87
C VAL A 522 9.96 -9.21 -8.20
N VAL A 523 9.85 -8.07 -8.87
CA VAL A 523 9.10 -6.90 -8.39
C VAL A 523 7.61 -7.25 -8.21
N THR A 524 7.03 -8.01 -9.15
CA THR A 524 5.68 -8.54 -9.02
C THR A 524 5.58 -9.50 -7.84
N GLY A 525 6.56 -10.38 -7.64
CA GLY A 525 6.61 -11.26 -6.46
C GLY A 525 6.62 -10.50 -5.13
N ALA A 526 7.42 -9.43 -5.03
CA ALA A 526 7.44 -8.56 -3.86
C ALA A 526 6.09 -7.82 -3.69
N ARG A 527 5.47 -7.36 -4.78
CA ARG A 527 4.14 -6.77 -4.77
C ARG A 527 3.08 -7.74 -4.28
N LEU A 528 3.10 -9.00 -4.72
CA LEU A 528 2.17 -10.04 -4.28
C LEU A 528 2.23 -10.24 -2.76
N SER A 529 3.44 -10.30 -2.20
CA SER A 529 3.67 -10.33 -0.75
C SER A 529 3.14 -9.07 -0.04
N ALA A 530 3.24 -7.89 -0.69
CA ALA A 530 2.81 -6.58 -0.18
C ALA A 530 1.39 -6.15 -0.64
N THR A 531 0.47 -7.10 -0.82
CA THR A 531 -0.90 -6.84 -1.29
C THR A 531 -1.88 -6.40 -0.23
N PHE A 532 -1.68 -5.17 0.25
CA PHE A 532 -2.60 -4.56 1.22
C PHE A 532 -3.74 -3.80 0.50
N PRO A 533 -5.02 -4.25 0.60
CA PRO A 533 -6.13 -3.76 -0.24
C PRO A 533 -6.33 -2.25 -0.27
N TYR A 534 -6.02 -1.57 0.84
CA TYR A 534 -6.14 -0.12 0.98
C TYR A 534 -5.10 0.68 0.19
N ILE A 535 -4.01 0.04 -0.24
CA ILE A 535 -2.94 0.63 -1.05
C ILE A 535 -2.95 0.01 -2.45
N SER A 536 -2.87 -1.31 -2.54
CA SER A 536 -2.78 -2.05 -3.80
C SER A 536 -3.92 -3.07 -3.86
N PRO A 537 -4.52 -3.32 -5.04
CA PRO A 537 -5.65 -4.22 -5.13
C PRO A 537 -5.20 -5.67 -4.92
N ILE A 538 -6.08 -6.48 -4.34
CA ILE A 538 -5.97 -7.95 -4.44
C ILE A 538 -6.04 -8.31 -5.92
N CYS A 539 -5.13 -9.15 -6.39
CA CYS A 539 -5.05 -9.53 -7.80
C CYS A 539 -4.89 -11.04 -7.98
N ARG A 540 -5.19 -11.52 -9.18
CA ARG A 540 -5.00 -12.91 -9.60
C ARG A 540 -4.18 -12.99 -10.88
N ALA A 541 -3.74 -14.19 -11.26
CA ALA A 541 -2.99 -14.36 -12.50
C ALA A 541 -3.81 -13.92 -13.72
N TYR A 542 -3.19 -13.17 -14.63
CA TYR A 542 -3.83 -12.79 -15.90
C TYR A 542 -3.92 -13.99 -16.83
N ASP A 543 -5.08 -14.63 -16.89
CA ASP A 543 -5.40 -15.57 -17.98
C ASP A 543 -6.01 -14.79 -19.16
N ARG A 544 -5.18 -14.50 -20.17
CA ARG A 544 -5.60 -13.77 -21.37
C ARG A 544 -6.73 -14.48 -22.13
N ASN A 545 -6.82 -15.81 -22.03
CA ASN A 545 -7.77 -16.63 -22.77
C ASN A 545 -8.94 -17.13 -21.89
N GLY A 546 -8.86 -16.96 -20.56
CA GLY A 546 -9.86 -17.40 -19.59
C GLY A 546 -10.17 -18.91 -19.65
N LYS A 547 -9.25 -19.68 -20.21
CA LYS A 547 -9.45 -21.05 -20.70
C LYS A 547 -8.21 -21.93 -20.51
N ASP A 548 -7.12 -21.43 -19.93
CA ASP A 548 -5.99 -22.30 -19.63
C ASP A 548 -6.29 -23.02 -18.31
N PRO A 549 -6.66 -24.32 -18.34
CA PRO A 549 -6.95 -25.07 -17.12
C PRO A 549 -5.72 -25.19 -16.21
N ASN A 550 -4.52 -24.86 -16.69
CA ASN A 550 -3.28 -24.92 -15.93
C ASN A 550 -2.96 -23.64 -15.15
N ILE A 551 -3.71 -22.55 -15.35
CA ILE A 551 -3.53 -21.31 -14.58
C ILE A 551 -4.49 -21.34 -13.40
N ALA A 552 -3.95 -21.51 -12.19
CA ALA A 552 -4.75 -21.50 -10.98
C ALA A 552 -5.43 -20.14 -10.77
N ASN A 553 -6.72 -20.16 -10.45
CA ASN A 553 -7.54 -18.96 -10.33
C ASN A 553 -7.64 -18.47 -8.88
N TYR A 554 -6.52 -18.05 -8.30
CA TYR A 554 -6.47 -17.55 -6.92
C TYR A 554 -6.17 -16.06 -6.85
N HIS A 555 -6.86 -15.41 -5.92
CA HIS A 555 -6.58 -14.05 -5.51
C HIS A 555 -5.49 -14.02 -4.45
N VAL A 556 -4.51 -13.15 -4.63
CA VAL A 556 -3.35 -13.02 -3.76
C VAL A 556 -3.46 -11.73 -2.95
N ALA A 557 -3.40 -11.87 -1.63
CA ALA A 557 -3.40 -10.81 -0.62
C ALA A 557 -2.06 -10.77 0.15
N ASP A 558 -1.87 -9.72 0.94
CA ASP A 558 -0.67 -9.50 1.76
C ASP A 558 -0.34 -10.71 2.64
N GLY A 559 0.93 -11.11 2.71
CA GLY A 559 1.36 -12.25 3.53
C GLY A 559 1.09 -12.07 5.03
N GLY A 560 1.03 -10.81 5.50
CA GLY A 560 0.73 -10.47 6.88
C GLY A 560 -0.72 -10.73 7.29
N TYR A 561 -1.59 -11.19 6.38
CA TYR A 561 -2.91 -11.73 6.73
C TYR A 561 -2.80 -13.12 7.37
N PHE A 562 -1.80 -13.91 6.97
CA PHE A 562 -1.52 -15.23 7.53
C PHE A 562 -0.43 -15.17 8.62
N ASP A 563 0.76 -14.72 8.25
CA ASP A 563 1.93 -14.62 9.12
C ASP A 563 2.72 -13.36 8.78
N ASN A 564 2.79 -12.41 9.72
CA ASN A 564 3.48 -11.14 9.48
C ASN A 564 5.00 -11.23 9.67
N SER A 565 5.55 -12.28 10.29
CA SER A 565 7.00 -12.38 10.53
C SER A 565 7.75 -13.18 9.46
N GLY A 566 7.06 -14.08 8.74
CA GLY A 566 7.68 -15.05 7.85
C GLY A 566 8.31 -16.22 8.61
N PHE A 567 8.11 -16.29 9.93
CA PHE A 567 8.74 -17.26 10.81
C PHE A 567 8.22 -18.68 10.57
N VAL A 568 6.92 -18.85 10.29
CA VAL A 568 6.32 -20.18 10.08
C VAL A 568 6.94 -20.88 8.87
N THR A 569 7.14 -20.15 7.78
CA THR A 569 7.78 -20.67 6.56
C THR A 569 9.25 -20.99 6.79
N ALA A 570 9.96 -20.13 7.52
CA ALA A 570 11.35 -20.38 7.89
C ALA A 570 11.50 -21.65 8.73
N LEU A 571 10.54 -21.89 9.61
CA LEU A 571 10.51 -23.08 10.42
C LEU A 571 10.26 -24.34 9.60
N GLU A 572 9.22 -24.36 8.77
CA GLU A 572 8.93 -25.54 7.93
C GLU A 572 10.10 -25.87 7.00
N TRP A 573 10.84 -24.87 6.53
CA TRP A 573 12.07 -25.07 5.77
C TRP A 573 13.17 -25.75 6.61
N LEU A 574 13.40 -25.28 7.85
CA LEU A 574 14.35 -25.90 8.78
C LEU A 574 13.96 -27.32 9.16
N GLU A 575 12.67 -27.58 9.42
CA GLU A 575 12.16 -28.91 9.75
C GLU A 575 12.43 -29.91 8.62
N GLU A 576 12.22 -29.52 7.36
CA GLU A 576 12.51 -30.40 6.23
C GLU A 576 14.00 -30.67 6.06
N LEU A 577 14.85 -29.67 6.27
CA LEU A 577 16.31 -29.84 6.19
C LEU A 577 16.86 -30.75 7.29
N LEU A 578 16.29 -30.66 8.50
CA LEU A 578 16.72 -31.46 9.65
C LEU A 578 16.03 -32.84 9.71
N ARG A 579 15.08 -33.12 8.81
CA ARG A 579 14.38 -34.40 8.77
C ARG A 579 15.33 -35.50 8.29
N LYS A 580 15.63 -36.46 9.16
CA LYS A 580 16.33 -37.69 8.75
C LYS A 580 15.53 -38.41 7.66
N LYS A 581 16.10 -38.54 6.46
CA LYS A 581 15.57 -39.47 5.46
C LYS A 581 15.78 -40.90 5.97
N PRO A 582 14.75 -41.77 5.99
CA PRO A 582 14.94 -43.16 6.35
C PRO A 582 15.93 -43.79 5.36
N THR A 583 17.01 -44.37 5.89
CA THR A 583 17.89 -45.25 5.14
C THR A 583 17.02 -46.30 4.49
N GLN A 584 17.05 -46.41 3.15
CA GLN A 584 16.42 -47.53 2.48
C GLN A 584 17.08 -48.81 3.02
N LYS A 585 16.39 -49.50 3.93
CA LYS A 585 16.76 -50.87 4.31
C LYS A 585 16.77 -51.67 3.02
N GLY A 586 17.93 -52.29 2.75
CA GLY A 586 18.21 -52.99 1.52
C GLY A 586 17.05 -53.89 1.09
N LYS A 587 16.61 -53.70 -0.15
CA LYS A 587 16.00 -54.82 -0.88
C LYS A 587 17.10 -55.85 -1.04
N GLU A 588 16.86 -57.06 -0.55
CA GLU A 588 17.69 -58.23 -0.85
C GLU A 588 17.92 -58.35 -2.37
N PRO A 589 19.09 -58.81 -2.82
CA PRO A 589 19.40 -58.90 -4.23
C PRO A 589 18.59 -60.03 -4.88
N THR A 590 17.48 -59.71 -5.52
CA THR A 590 16.91 -60.56 -6.56
C THR A 590 17.74 -60.39 -7.84
N GLN A 591 18.42 -61.47 -8.22
CA GLN A 591 19.19 -61.60 -9.46
C GLN A 591 18.33 -61.27 -10.70
N LYS A 592 18.75 -60.26 -11.47
CA LYS A 592 19.18 -60.38 -12.88
C LYS A 592 19.35 -58.97 -13.45
N GLY A 593 20.42 -58.81 -14.22
CA GLY A 593 21.01 -57.53 -14.57
C GLY A 593 20.13 -56.62 -15.43
N GLU A 594 20.25 -55.34 -15.13
CA GLU A 594 20.07 -54.21 -16.04
C GLU A 594 20.94 -53.07 -15.49
N GLU A 595 21.60 -52.37 -16.40
CA GLU A 595 22.66 -51.40 -16.12
C GLU A 595 22.20 -50.27 -15.18
N THR A 596 22.77 -50.24 -13.98
CA THR A 596 22.60 -49.16 -13.01
C THR A 596 23.29 -47.89 -13.50
N THR A 597 22.51 -46.92 -13.98
CA THR A 597 22.90 -45.51 -13.96
C THR A 597 23.03 -45.08 -12.50
N GLN A 598 24.23 -44.66 -12.09
CA GLN A 598 24.53 -44.22 -10.74
C GLN A 598 23.68 -43.00 -10.36
N LYS A 599 22.61 -43.21 -9.57
CA LYS A 599 21.97 -42.13 -8.80
C LYS A 599 22.90 -41.77 -7.65
N GLY A 600 23.50 -40.58 -7.71
CA GLY A 600 24.39 -40.05 -6.68
C GLY A 600 23.72 -40.05 -5.31
N GLU A 601 24.46 -40.50 -4.30
CA GLU A 601 24.09 -40.40 -2.89
C GLU A 601 23.81 -38.94 -2.54
N GLU A 602 22.56 -38.62 -2.16
CA GLU A 602 22.17 -37.32 -1.64
C GLU A 602 22.82 -37.11 -0.25
N THR A 603 23.99 -36.47 -0.21
CA THR A 603 24.62 -36.06 1.04
C THR A 603 23.79 -34.94 1.68
N THR A 604 23.18 -35.21 2.84
CA THR A 604 22.59 -34.16 3.68
C THR A 604 23.69 -33.19 4.14
N PRO A 605 23.54 -31.86 3.97
CA PRO A 605 24.48 -30.86 4.44
C PRO A 605 24.62 -31.05 5.95
N GLU A 606 25.85 -31.18 6.42
CA GLU A 606 26.13 -31.35 7.83
C GLU A 606 25.98 -29.98 8.52
N ILE A 607 24.77 -29.60 8.91
CA ILE A 607 24.49 -28.34 9.61
C ILE A 607 24.88 -28.52 11.09
N LYS A 608 25.68 -27.60 11.65
CA LYS A 608 26.07 -27.61 13.06
C LYS A 608 25.59 -26.39 13.84
N ARG A 609 25.37 -25.27 13.16
CA ARG A 609 24.94 -24.01 13.79
C ARG A 609 23.84 -23.37 12.98
N ILE A 610 22.77 -22.95 13.65
CA ILE A 610 21.67 -22.22 13.03
C ILE A 610 21.48 -20.91 13.80
N LEU A 611 21.52 -19.80 13.08
CA LEU A 611 21.20 -18.47 13.60
C LEU A 611 19.90 -17.99 12.97
N ILE A 612 18.84 -17.86 13.76
CA ILE A 612 17.56 -17.32 13.31
C ILE A 612 17.47 -15.85 13.71
N LEU A 613 17.32 -14.98 12.73
CA LEU A 613 17.16 -13.54 12.90
C LEU A 613 15.74 -13.14 12.55
N GLN A 614 14.99 -12.57 13.50
CA GLN A 614 13.68 -11.98 13.21
C GLN A 614 13.80 -10.46 13.17
N ILE A 615 13.73 -9.88 11.98
CA ILE A 615 13.75 -8.43 11.77
C ILE A 615 12.34 -7.89 12.00
N ASN A 616 12.19 -7.05 13.02
CA ASN A 616 10.94 -6.45 13.43
C ASN A 616 11.02 -4.93 13.22
N PRO A 617 10.20 -4.36 12.32
CA PRO A 617 10.30 -2.95 11.92
C PRO A 617 9.66 -1.97 12.89
N PHE A 618 9.07 -2.48 13.97
CA PHE A 618 8.42 -1.72 15.03
C PHE A 618 9.09 -2.01 16.37
N PRO A 619 9.03 -1.06 17.34
CA PRO A 619 9.52 -1.29 18.68
C PRO A 619 8.87 -2.47 19.41
N GLU A 620 9.64 -3.11 20.29
CA GLU A 620 9.12 -4.18 21.13
C GLU A 620 7.98 -3.68 22.03
N THR A 621 6.83 -4.35 21.96
CA THR A 621 5.69 -4.00 22.81
C THR A 621 5.92 -4.56 24.22
N LYS A 622 6.19 -3.69 25.20
CA LYS A 622 6.32 -4.11 26.61
C LYS A 622 5.00 -4.74 27.10
N THR A 623 5.00 -6.04 27.36
CA THR A 623 3.83 -6.82 27.81
C THR A 623 3.29 -6.39 29.19
N ASN A 624 4.11 -5.74 30.02
CA ASN A 624 3.78 -5.43 31.42
C ASN A 624 3.37 -3.98 31.71
N GLU A 625 3.48 -3.06 30.76
CA GLU A 625 3.00 -1.70 30.94
C GLU A 625 1.59 -1.62 30.34
N GLN A 626 0.54 -1.71 31.15
CA GLN A 626 -0.78 -1.25 30.70
C GLN A 626 -0.65 0.25 30.45
N PRO A 627 -0.63 0.74 29.19
CA PRO A 627 -0.60 2.16 29.00
C PRO A 627 -1.87 2.71 29.65
N LYS A 628 -1.80 3.87 30.31
CA LYS A 628 -2.99 4.61 30.77
C LYS A 628 -3.82 4.97 29.53
N LYS A 629 -4.58 4.01 29.01
CA LYS A 629 -5.34 4.15 27.77
C LYS A 629 -6.41 5.18 28.04
N LYS A 630 -6.26 6.37 27.44
CA LYS A 630 -7.34 7.35 27.38
C LYS A 630 -8.58 6.63 26.86
N LYS A 631 -9.70 6.72 27.58
CA LYS A 631 -11.01 6.22 27.10
C LYS A 631 -11.33 6.89 25.77
N LYS A 632 -11.00 6.23 24.65
CA LYS A 632 -11.47 6.66 23.32
C LYS A 632 -12.98 6.40 23.25
N GLN A 633 -13.73 7.34 22.67
CA GLN A 633 -15.20 7.33 22.68
C GLN A 633 -15.78 6.17 21.84
N GLY A 634 -16.97 5.70 22.21
CA GLY A 634 -17.58 4.49 21.61
C GLY A 634 -17.86 4.59 20.11
N LEU A 635 -18.34 5.72 19.60
CA LEU A 635 -18.60 5.90 18.16
C LEU A 635 -17.31 5.90 17.34
N PHE A 636 -16.28 6.55 17.87
CA PHE A 636 -14.96 6.57 17.24
C PHE A 636 -14.38 5.15 17.15
N MET A 637 -14.48 4.36 18.22
CA MET A 637 -14.05 2.96 18.19
C MET A 637 -14.96 2.04 17.36
N ALA A 638 -16.24 2.35 17.20
CA ALA A 638 -17.12 1.57 16.32
C ALA A 638 -16.77 1.75 14.83
N ILE A 639 -16.36 2.96 14.43
CA ILE A 639 -16.06 3.30 13.03
C ILE A 639 -14.59 3.00 12.68
N ILE A 640 -13.66 3.44 13.53
CA ILE A 640 -12.22 3.38 13.27
C ILE A 640 -11.56 2.21 14.02
N GLY A 641 -12.19 1.65 15.05
CA GLY A 641 -11.63 0.58 15.86
C GLY A 641 -11.30 -0.71 15.11
N PRO A 642 -12.10 -1.19 14.13
CA PRO A 642 -11.71 -2.35 13.31
C PRO A 642 -10.41 -2.11 12.53
N LEU A 643 -10.23 -0.91 11.95
CA LEU A 643 -8.99 -0.52 11.27
C LEU A 643 -7.84 -0.41 12.27
N GLU A 644 -8.01 0.33 13.38
CA GLU A 644 -7.00 0.41 14.45
C GLU A 644 -6.64 -0.98 15.00
N GLY A 645 -7.61 -1.88 15.11
CA GLY A 645 -7.44 -3.25 15.58
C GLY A 645 -6.62 -4.08 14.59
N LEU A 646 -6.97 -4.06 13.30
CA LEU A 646 -6.21 -4.77 12.25
C LEU A 646 -4.73 -4.36 12.25
N PHE A 647 -4.42 -3.09 12.49
CA PHE A 647 -3.03 -2.61 12.56
C PHE A 647 -2.35 -2.95 13.89
N LYS A 648 -3.05 -2.84 15.03
CA LYS A 648 -2.45 -3.05 16.37
C LYS A 648 -2.38 -4.51 16.82
N VAL A 649 -3.23 -5.38 16.30
CA VAL A 649 -3.26 -6.83 16.63
C VAL A 649 -2.06 -7.56 16.02
N ARG A 650 -1.47 -7.01 14.95
CA ARG A 650 -0.37 -7.63 14.20
C ARG A 650 0.92 -7.83 14.97
N GLU A 651 1.21 -7.09 16.04
CA GLU A 651 2.55 -7.12 16.66
C GLU A 651 2.64 -7.98 17.93
N PRO A 652 1.79 -7.80 18.97
CA PRO A 652 2.05 -8.44 20.25
C PRO A 652 1.72 -9.94 20.27
N ILE A 653 0.63 -10.33 19.58
CA ILE A 653 0.15 -11.72 19.57
C ILE A 653 1.05 -12.59 18.67
N LEU A 654 1.50 -12.07 17.54
CA LEU A 654 2.40 -12.80 16.64
C LEU A 654 3.79 -12.97 17.23
N ASN A 655 4.33 -11.95 17.91
CA ASN A 655 5.66 -12.08 18.55
C ASN A 655 5.64 -13.07 19.72
N SER A 656 4.58 -13.05 20.55
CA SER A 656 4.42 -14.05 21.61
C SER A 656 4.31 -15.46 21.04
N ARG A 657 3.56 -15.65 19.93
CA ARG A 657 3.45 -16.95 19.25
C ARG A 657 4.80 -17.42 18.73
N ASN A 658 5.56 -16.57 18.04
CA ASN A 658 6.85 -16.95 17.46
C ASN A 658 7.87 -17.31 18.54
N LEU A 659 7.91 -16.58 19.67
CA LEU A 659 8.75 -16.93 20.81
C LEU A 659 8.40 -18.31 21.36
N THR A 660 7.10 -18.59 21.55
CA THR A 660 6.64 -19.92 21.95
C THR A 660 7.01 -20.98 20.91
N GLU A 661 6.92 -20.71 19.60
CA GLU A 661 7.35 -21.66 18.56
C GLU A 661 8.87 -21.91 18.59
N VAL A 662 9.71 -20.89 18.81
CA VAL A 662 11.16 -21.06 19.01
C VAL A 662 11.46 -21.90 20.25
N GLU A 663 10.83 -21.58 21.38
CA GLU A 663 10.98 -22.32 22.63
C GLU A 663 10.57 -23.79 22.42
N LEU A 664 9.41 -24.00 21.79
CA LEU A 664 8.93 -25.33 21.44
C LEU A 664 9.90 -26.06 20.51
N LEU A 665 10.58 -25.40 19.58
CA LEU A 665 11.57 -26.06 18.72
C LEU A 665 12.84 -26.44 19.44
N GLN A 666 13.32 -25.56 20.32
CA GLN A 666 14.45 -25.85 21.19
C GLN A 666 14.09 -27.03 22.10
N GLU A 667 12.88 -27.06 22.64
CA GLU A 667 12.35 -28.18 23.41
C GLU A 667 12.18 -29.45 22.56
N TRP A 668 11.64 -29.34 21.34
CA TRP A 668 11.38 -30.48 20.44
C TRP A 668 12.67 -31.17 20.01
N GLN A 669 13.76 -30.42 19.85
CA GLN A 669 15.10 -30.98 19.63
C GLN A 669 15.67 -31.66 20.87
N ASN A 670 15.47 -31.08 22.04
CA ASN A 670 15.90 -31.70 23.30
C ASN A 670 15.16 -33.02 23.58
N VAL A 671 13.91 -33.16 23.11
CA VAL A 671 13.05 -34.34 23.33
C VAL A 671 13.28 -35.49 22.33
N LYS A 672 13.84 -35.23 21.13
CA LYS A 672 13.99 -36.26 20.07
C LYS A 672 15.29 -37.07 20.07
N GLU A 673 16.18 -36.86 21.04
CA GLU A 673 17.47 -37.56 21.28
C GLU A 673 18.37 -37.93 20.08
N ALA A 674 19.61 -37.43 20.16
CA ALA A 674 20.86 -38.17 19.89
C ALA A 674 21.31 -38.45 18.44
N ALA A 675 21.25 -37.48 17.51
CA ALA A 675 21.96 -37.70 16.22
C ALA A 675 22.67 -36.53 15.54
N GLN A 676 22.34 -35.27 15.81
CA GLN A 676 23.12 -34.12 15.32
C GLN A 676 23.07 -33.01 16.36
N ASN A 677 24.20 -32.73 17.04
CA ASN A 677 24.34 -31.60 17.96
C ASN A 677 24.30 -30.27 17.16
N VAL A 678 23.11 -29.77 16.82
CA VAL A 678 22.95 -28.48 16.12
C VAL A 678 22.72 -27.37 17.15
N GLU A 679 23.60 -26.38 17.22
CA GLU A 679 23.43 -25.19 18.06
C GLU A 679 22.46 -24.21 17.38
N ILE A 680 21.25 -24.04 17.92
CA ILE A 680 20.29 -23.03 17.45
C ILE A 680 20.33 -21.78 18.34
N LYS A 681 20.46 -20.61 17.71
CA LYS A 681 20.36 -19.29 18.37
C LYS A 681 19.31 -18.45 17.68
N TYR A 682 18.49 -17.77 18.47
CA TYR A 682 17.42 -16.90 17.99
C TYR A 682 17.62 -15.48 18.51
N TYR A 683 17.54 -14.50 17.61
CA TYR A 683 17.67 -13.08 17.94
C TYR A 683 16.58 -12.25 17.25
N PRO A 684 15.61 -11.71 18.00
CA PRO A 684 14.69 -10.72 17.48
C PRO A 684 15.35 -9.34 17.47
N ILE A 685 15.37 -8.71 16.30
CA ILE A 685 15.92 -7.37 16.05
C ILE A 685 14.74 -6.40 15.89
N PHE A 686 14.28 -5.85 17.02
CA PHE A 686 13.26 -4.80 17.04
C PHE A 686 13.83 -3.45 16.67
N PHE A 687 13.00 -2.62 16.05
CA PHE A 687 13.30 -1.20 15.89
C PHE A 687 13.52 -0.60 17.29
N PRO A 688 14.57 0.20 17.51
CA PRO A 688 14.93 0.62 18.86
C PRO A 688 13.91 1.64 19.40
N CYS A 689 13.65 1.58 20.70
CA CYS A 689 12.87 2.59 21.42
C CYS A 689 13.86 3.45 22.21
N LEU A 690 14.07 4.70 21.80
CA LEU A 690 15.14 5.55 22.32
C LEU A 690 14.56 6.82 22.91
N THR A 691 14.80 7.07 24.20
CA THR A 691 14.35 8.31 24.88
C THR A 691 15.29 9.49 24.66
N GLU A 692 16.53 9.24 24.22
CA GLU A 692 17.61 10.25 24.12
C GLU A 692 17.69 10.93 22.74
N SER A 693 16.92 10.47 21.77
CA SER A 693 17.00 10.93 20.39
C SER A 693 15.80 11.82 20.01
N SER A 694 16.06 12.92 19.30
CA SER A 694 15.05 13.92 18.89
C SER A 694 13.98 13.40 17.90
N PHE A 695 14.15 12.15 17.43
CA PHE A 695 13.21 11.46 16.55
C PHE A 695 12.06 10.79 17.31
N TYR A 696 12.23 10.53 18.61
CA TYR A 696 11.28 9.79 19.45
C TYR A 696 10.51 10.75 20.37
N SER A 697 9.30 10.38 20.81
CA SER A 697 8.59 11.18 21.81
C SER A 697 9.39 11.24 23.12
N LYS A 698 9.05 12.16 24.03
CA LYS A 698 9.65 12.20 25.37
C LYS A 698 9.39 10.92 26.18
N GLU A 699 8.41 10.11 25.77
CA GLU A 699 8.13 8.77 26.30
C GLU A 699 8.83 7.64 25.52
N GLY A 700 9.65 7.95 24.51
CA GLY A 700 10.33 6.99 23.64
C GLY A 700 9.45 6.44 22.50
N GLU A 701 8.20 6.89 22.36
CA GLU A 701 7.27 6.35 21.36
C GLU A 701 7.65 6.85 19.96
N TYR A 702 8.07 5.94 19.08
CA TYR A 702 8.15 6.14 17.65
C TYR A 702 6.91 5.53 17.00
N GLU A 703 6.15 6.35 16.27
CA GLU A 703 4.99 5.92 15.48
C GLU A 703 5.41 5.87 14.00
N PRO A 704 5.99 4.75 13.54
CA PRO A 704 6.35 4.59 12.14
C PRO A 704 5.13 4.71 11.22
N PRO A 705 5.33 5.22 10.00
CA PRO A 705 4.25 5.33 9.03
C PRO A 705 3.90 3.96 8.43
N LEU A 706 2.61 3.79 8.14
CA LEU A 706 2.04 2.62 7.47
C LEU A 706 1.73 2.88 5.98
N SER A 707 2.22 4.00 5.46
CA SER A 707 2.06 4.40 4.05
C SER A 707 3.24 3.92 3.19
N TRP A 708 3.21 4.14 1.87
CA TRP A 708 4.35 3.92 0.97
C TRP A 708 5.21 5.18 0.77
N LYS A 709 5.45 5.90 1.87
CA LYS A 709 6.24 7.12 1.90
C LYS A 709 6.88 7.33 3.26
N LEU A 710 8.17 7.62 3.27
CA LEU A 710 8.93 8.08 4.43
C LEU A 710 9.33 9.54 4.25
N THR A 711 9.30 10.30 5.34
CA THR A 711 9.96 11.61 5.41
C THR A 711 11.47 11.44 5.55
N LYS A 712 12.26 12.48 5.22
CA LYS A 712 13.70 12.51 5.47
C LYS A 712 14.00 12.27 6.95
N LYS A 713 13.22 12.89 7.84
CA LYS A 713 13.27 12.66 9.29
C LYS A 713 13.08 11.18 9.65
N GLU A 714 12.13 10.49 9.02
CA GLU A 714 11.87 9.07 9.27
C GLU A 714 12.97 8.17 8.69
N LYS A 715 13.51 8.48 7.51
CA LYS A 715 14.69 7.78 6.96
C LYS A 715 15.91 7.93 7.86
N ASP A 716 16.18 9.13 8.34
CA ASP A 716 17.29 9.41 9.24
C ASP A 716 17.09 8.69 10.59
N ALA A 717 15.85 8.55 11.06
CA ALA A 717 15.52 7.74 12.25
C ALA A 717 15.85 6.25 12.08
N ILE A 718 15.66 5.68 10.88
CA ILE A 718 16.04 4.29 10.57
C ILE A 718 17.57 4.12 10.67
N ARG A 719 18.34 5.03 10.04
CA ARG A 719 19.81 4.99 10.07
C ARG A 719 20.36 5.20 11.47
N GLU A 720 19.84 6.20 12.18
CA GLU A 720 20.27 6.50 13.55
C GLU A 720 19.90 5.38 14.51
N GLY A 721 18.70 4.79 14.36
CA GLY A 721 18.29 3.62 15.13
C GLY A 721 19.25 2.46 14.95
N TRP A 722 19.64 2.14 13.71
CA TRP A 722 20.65 1.12 13.43
C TRP A 722 22.00 1.45 14.08
N ARG A 723 22.53 2.66 13.85
CA ARG A 723 23.83 3.11 14.37
C ARG A 723 23.92 2.93 15.89
N MET A 724 22.90 3.38 16.62
CA MET A 724 22.86 3.25 18.08
C MET A 724 22.77 1.80 18.56
N MET A 725 22.06 0.93 17.82
CA MET A 725 22.05 -0.51 18.15
C MET A 725 23.41 -1.14 17.89
N ALA A 726 24.07 -0.80 16.79
CA ALA A 726 25.35 -1.36 16.40
C ALA A 726 26.50 -0.95 17.33
N GLU A 727 26.50 0.29 17.84
CA GLU A 727 27.50 0.80 18.78
C GLU A 727 27.33 0.27 20.22
N ASN A 728 26.12 -0.13 20.62
CA ASN A 728 25.82 -0.57 21.98
C ASN A 728 26.08 -2.07 22.17
N GLU A 729 27.12 -2.43 22.91
CA GLU A 729 27.47 -3.83 23.22
C GLU A 729 26.35 -4.63 23.92
N LYS A 730 25.47 -3.95 24.67
CA LYS A 730 24.35 -4.61 25.38
C LYS A 730 23.15 -4.85 24.47
N SER A 731 23.12 -4.26 23.28
CA SER A 731 22.03 -4.43 22.31
C SER A 731 22.00 -5.85 21.75
N THR A 732 20.93 -6.18 21.03
CA THR A 732 20.84 -7.41 20.24
C THR A 732 22.02 -7.54 19.25
N ILE A 733 22.45 -6.43 18.64
CA ILE A 733 23.56 -6.41 17.68
C ILE A 733 24.90 -6.61 18.38
N GLY A 734 25.13 -5.98 19.53
CA GLY A 734 26.34 -6.21 20.33
C GLY A 734 26.49 -7.67 20.77
N LYS A 735 25.38 -8.30 21.18
CA LYS A 735 25.34 -9.74 21.50
C LYS A 735 25.61 -10.61 20.26
N LEU A 736 25.09 -10.23 19.09
CA LEU A 736 25.35 -10.92 17.82
C LEU A 736 26.82 -10.81 17.41
N LYS A 737 27.44 -9.63 17.51
CA LYS A 737 28.88 -9.42 17.27
C LYS A 737 29.73 -10.35 18.13
N LYS A 738 29.44 -10.40 19.45
CA LYS A 738 30.12 -11.30 20.39
C LYS A 738 29.93 -12.77 20.03
N LEU A 739 28.72 -13.17 19.67
CA LEU A 739 28.44 -14.54 19.25
C LEU A 739 29.22 -14.90 17.98
N TRP A 740 29.13 -14.07 16.95
CA TRP A 740 29.67 -14.34 15.61
C TRP A 740 31.20 -14.27 15.57
N LEU A 741 31.77 -13.17 16.05
CA LEU A 741 33.19 -12.87 15.93
C LEU A 741 34.03 -13.54 17.03
N GLU A 742 33.55 -13.57 18.28
CA GLU A 742 34.33 -14.12 19.41
C GLU A 742 34.05 -15.61 19.64
N LYS A 743 32.77 -15.99 19.75
CA LYS A 743 32.40 -17.37 20.10
C LYS A 743 32.47 -18.31 18.91
N TRP A 744 31.89 -17.92 17.79
CA TRP A 744 31.83 -18.75 16.58
C TRP A 744 33.05 -18.57 15.67
N LYS A 745 33.83 -17.50 15.86
CA LYS A 745 35.04 -17.16 15.11
C LYS A 745 34.80 -17.08 13.59
N MET A 746 33.63 -16.57 13.22
CA MET A 746 33.24 -16.32 11.83
C MET A 746 33.75 -14.92 11.46
N LYS A 747 34.90 -14.82 10.78
CA LYS A 747 35.40 -13.55 10.24
C LYS A 747 35.15 -13.53 8.74
#